data_AF-A0AAU0U5M6-F1
#
_entry.id   AF-A0AAU0U5M6-F1
#
_cell.length_a   1.000
_cell.length_b   1.000
_cell.length_c   1.000
_cell.angle_alpha   90.00
_cell.angle_beta   90.00
_cell.angle_gamma   90.00
#
_symmetry.space_group_name_H-M   'P 1'
#
loop_
_entity.id
_entity.type
_entity.pdbx_description
1 polymer ?
#
loop_
_entity_poly.entity_id
_entity_poly.type
_entity_poly.pdbx_seq_one_letter_code
_entity_poly.pdbx_strand_id
1 'polypeptide(L)'
;MTIIQAYAGVKKTAVTLAPSALPALTVPAADSLRGTIPIALLTADVVVKVPKSPEMKNTDSIQLLRDGVAYGAPVDLSLVDLTDPSLTEFDLLIKVADFPANGTDTRVVLNYQIYDTASEDGQTTLLPLTVRFDRLAPGGDQLPPLLFTEAQLSGITVSDLVDGLLNIVVDPFFDSEADDLVELWLGTSPTTGSFLSPTFMVTDPKRQLPVTITEADLKATADGKKYFSYRVTDWAGNVRSNPESTAIDVFLNLPELLAPLVPENDDGLITYNDAVADVGVVIPHYDGAVAGDFIYVIWGGRTISPFSVSDPVPPAPDPIATIAVPYDVVAEVGNGRDIKVSYWLQRTGSPRVESLVALVNVDLRTPGGPNPDPDPTTPEHENIKPPSIQCGTSPVNTINPGNYGQNATATIPRVGEDLNVIWTIGDVIQLYWGTVSLPEMPFVTVTAPNEGSNILIPVPFVAVIGAIGVGDINVYFTVTRKLDATNTVTVKSKVQVVTVASSAELPGDGAPLARGIFPEANASNIITRAAGLNGTTFRITLSGVSNIDIGRSPVLSYNFVGVSSVDATDPAAPPIEASRLKSDDVLITQAMLAAGYYEVALPYSLIYLICRNGAILDYSISNDRGRTNGLQKFVRFAMNEAGGSCSIPLL
;
A
#
# COMPACT_ATOMS: atom_id res chain seq x y z
N MET A 1 -17.04 -19.78 118.41
CA MET A 1 -16.12 -19.09 119.34
C MET A 1 -16.10 -17.62 118.93
N THR A 2 -16.59 -16.75 119.83
CA THR A 2 -16.50 -15.26 119.84
C THR A 2 -17.29 -14.52 118.72
N ILE A 3 -18.49 -13.97 118.96
CA ILE A 3 -18.88 -12.71 119.67
C ILE A 3 -18.15 -11.51 119.02
N ILE A 4 -18.83 -10.47 118.51
CA ILE A 4 -19.23 -9.26 119.27
C ILE A 4 -20.35 -8.48 118.55
N GLN A 5 -21.34 -8.06 119.34
CA GLN A 5 -22.39 -7.09 119.05
C GLN A 5 -21.85 -5.66 118.94
N ALA A 6 -22.51 -4.81 118.14
CA ALA A 6 -22.63 -3.39 118.44
C ALA A 6 -23.99 -2.83 117.96
N TYR A 7 -24.50 -1.90 118.76
CA TYR A 7 -25.85 -1.34 118.83
C TYR A 7 -26.19 -0.30 117.74
N ALA A 8 -27.52 -0.09 117.57
CA ALA A 8 -28.23 1.20 117.47
C ALA A 8 -28.91 1.59 116.14
N GLY A 9 -30.20 1.91 116.25
CA GLY A 9 -30.84 2.98 115.48
C GLY A 9 -31.80 2.56 114.37
N VAL A 10 -33.08 2.36 114.71
CA VAL A 10 -34.17 2.32 113.73
C VAL A 10 -34.39 3.73 113.18
N LYS A 11 -33.91 3.99 111.96
CA LYS A 11 -34.38 5.10 111.12
C LYS A 11 -35.36 4.54 110.10
N LYS A 12 -36.59 5.04 110.15
CA LYS A 12 -37.68 4.82 109.21
C LYS A 12 -37.25 5.37 107.86
N THR A 13 -36.90 4.51 106.91
CA THR A 13 -36.57 4.88 105.54
C THR A 13 -37.84 5.42 104.88
N ALA A 14 -37.86 6.71 104.54
CA ALA A 14 -38.82 7.24 103.59
C ALA A 14 -38.53 6.58 102.24
N VAL A 15 -39.47 5.77 101.77
CA VAL A 15 -39.47 5.29 100.39
C VAL A 15 -39.89 6.48 99.54
N THR A 16 -38.93 7.18 98.95
CA THR A 16 -39.17 8.08 97.83
C THR A 16 -39.62 7.19 96.66
N LEU A 17 -40.92 7.12 96.41
CA LEU A 17 -41.47 6.58 95.16
C LEU A 17 -40.91 7.47 94.04
N ALA A 18 -40.09 6.89 93.16
CA ALA A 18 -39.73 7.56 91.91
C ALA A 18 -41.03 7.82 91.12
N PRO A 19 -41.22 9.02 90.54
CA PRO A 19 -42.37 9.26 89.67
C PRO A 19 -42.34 8.24 88.52
N SER A 20 -43.48 7.58 88.32
CA SER A 20 -43.73 6.66 87.21
C SER A 20 -43.53 7.42 85.90
N ALA A 21 -42.52 7.04 85.13
CA ALA A 21 -42.16 7.76 83.90
C ALA A 21 -43.23 7.52 82.83
N LEU A 22 -43.74 8.60 82.24
CA LEU A 22 -44.64 8.53 81.10
C LEU A 22 -43.99 7.77 79.93
N PRO A 23 -44.75 6.94 79.19
CA PRO A 23 -44.21 6.20 78.04
C PRO A 23 -43.75 7.13 76.91
N ALA A 24 -42.94 6.60 75.99
CA ALA A 24 -42.53 7.33 74.79
C ALA A 24 -43.68 7.37 73.77
N LEU A 25 -43.85 8.51 73.11
CA LEU A 25 -44.71 8.62 71.93
C LEU A 25 -44.09 7.91 70.73
N THR A 26 -44.91 7.61 69.71
CA THR A 26 -44.41 7.10 68.42
C THR A 26 -44.99 7.90 67.26
N VAL A 27 -44.27 7.93 66.14
CA VAL A 27 -44.73 8.52 64.88
C VAL A 27 -44.67 7.44 63.80
N PRO A 28 -45.77 6.74 63.52
CA PRO A 28 -45.77 5.61 62.59
C PRO A 28 -45.30 5.94 61.17
N ALA A 29 -45.46 7.19 60.75
CA ALA A 29 -45.01 7.67 59.44
C ALA A 29 -43.49 7.89 59.38
N ALA A 30 -42.80 7.99 60.52
CA ALA A 30 -41.35 8.16 60.58
C ALA A 30 -40.66 6.79 60.61
N ASP A 31 -39.57 6.65 59.87
CA ASP A 31 -38.73 5.46 59.95
C ASP A 31 -38.08 5.34 61.32
N SER A 32 -38.14 4.13 61.88
CA SER A 32 -37.64 3.84 63.23
C SER A 32 -36.13 4.01 63.39
N LEU A 33 -35.35 3.95 62.30
CA LEU A 33 -33.90 4.09 62.34
C LEU A 33 -33.47 5.55 62.17
N ARG A 34 -34.06 6.27 61.21
CA ARG A 34 -33.66 7.64 60.83
C ARG A 34 -34.50 8.73 61.47
N GLY A 35 -35.69 8.39 61.95
CA GLY A 35 -36.70 9.36 62.39
C GLY A 35 -37.26 10.20 61.23
N THR A 36 -36.95 9.85 59.98
CA THR A 36 -37.36 10.60 58.78
C THR A 36 -38.72 10.15 58.29
N ILE A 37 -39.58 11.10 57.95
CA ILE A 37 -40.87 10.81 57.29
C ILE A 37 -40.68 10.88 55.78
N PRO A 38 -40.97 9.80 55.01
CA PRO A 38 -40.92 9.84 53.55
C PRO A 38 -41.83 10.94 52.96
N ILE A 39 -41.36 11.62 51.92
CA ILE A 39 -42.03 12.74 51.27
C ILE A 39 -43.44 12.37 50.78
N ALA A 40 -43.65 11.12 50.36
CA ALA A 40 -44.94 10.60 49.95
C ALA A 40 -45.99 10.63 51.07
N LEU A 41 -45.57 10.50 52.33
CA LEU A 41 -46.43 10.54 53.51
C LEU A 41 -46.70 11.97 53.99
N LEU A 42 -45.93 12.97 53.53
CA LEU A 42 -46.11 14.39 53.84
C LEU A 42 -47.19 15.09 52.99
N THR A 43 -48.11 14.29 52.41
CA THR A 43 -49.28 14.77 51.67
C THR A 43 -50.55 14.85 52.53
N ALA A 44 -50.50 14.34 53.77
CA ALA A 44 -51.59 14.34 54.75
C ALA A 44 -51.06 14.63 56.16
N ASP A 45 -51.96 14.88 57.12
CA ASP A 45 -51.59 15.12 58.52
C ASP A 45 -50.78 13.94 59.08
N VAL A 46 -49.72 14.23 59.84
CA VAL A 46 -48.88 13.21 60.47
C VAL A 46 -49.46 12.86 61.83
N VAL A 47 -49.78 11.57 62.02
CA VAL A 47 -50.30 11.04 63.29
C VAL A 47 -49.15 10.78 64.25
N VAL A 48 -49.30 11.31 65.47
CA VAL A 48 -48.45 11.07 66.63
C VAL A 48 -49.23 10.26 67.64
N LYS A 49 -48.76 9.06 67.95
CA LYS A 49 -49.43 8.12 68.86
C LYS A 49 -48.86 8.27 70.26
N VAL A 50 -49.70 8.66 71.20
CA VAL A 50 -49.37 8.78 72.62
C VAL A 50 -49.95 7.58 73.37
N PRO A 51 -49.13 6.69 73.97
CA PRO A 51 -49.66 5.53 74.66
C PRO A 51 -50.49 5.92 75.88
N LYS A 52 -51.58 5.18 76.11
CA LYS A 52 -52.36 5.27 77.35
C LYS A 52 -51.48 4.85 78.52
N SER A 53 -51.47 5.67 79.58
CA SER A 53 -50.67 5.44 80.78
C SER A 53 -51.55 5.32 82.03
N PRO A 54 -51.18 4.51 83.04
CA PRO A 54 -51.86 4.48 84.34
C PRO A 54 -51.89 5.84 85.07
N GLU A 55 -51.00 6.76 84.70
CA GLU A 55 -50.91 8.10 85.29
C GLU A 55 -51.99 9.06 84.78
N MET A 56 -52.68 8.72 83.69
CA MET A 56 -53.73 9.55 83.09
C MET A 56 -55.03 9.44 83.88
N LYS A 57 -55.68 10.58 84.16
CA LYS A 57 -56.99 10.67 84.84
C LYS A 57 -57.98 11.40 83.95
N ASN A 58 -59.28 11.15 84.17
CA ASN A 58 -60.37 11.84 83.45
C ASN A 58 -60.41 13.36 83.71
N THR A 59 -59.60 13.90 84.62
CA THR A 59 -59.43 15.33 84.84
C THR A 59 -58.33 15.96 83.99
N ASP A 60 -57.50 15.14 83.36
CA ASP A 60 -56.31 15.62 82.66
C ASP A 60 -56.61 15.90 81.18
N SER A 61 -55.70 16.63 80.55
CA SER A 61 -55.64 16.81 79.11
C SER A 61 -54.28 16.38 78.58
N ILE A 62 -54.27 15.80 77.38
CA ILE A 62 -53.04 15.44 76.66
C ILE A 62 -52.80 16.46 75.56
N GLN A 63 -51.60 17.02 75.49
CA GLN A 63 -51.23 17.93 74.41
C GLN A 63 -49.83 17.62 73.89
N LEU A 64 -49.65 17.74 72.58
CA LEU A 64 -48.35 17.60 71.96
C LEU A 64 -47.50 18.82 72.31
N LEU A 65 -46.22 18.59 72.56
CA LEU A 65 -45.21 19.63 72.62
C LEU A 65 -44.35 19.52 71.36
N ARG A 66 -44.22 20.61 70.64
CA ARG A 66 -43.32 20.77 69.49
C ARG A 66 -42.20 21.71 69.89
N ASP A 67 -40.97 21.20 69.89
CA ASP A 67 -39.78 21.95 70.30
C ASP A 67 -39.92 22.60 71.70
N GLY A 68 -40.62 21.88 72.60
CA GLY A 68 -40.90 22.31 73.97
C GLY A 68 -42.10 23.25 74.14
N VAL A 69 -42.79 23.62 73.05
CA VAL A 69 -43.97 24.51 73.08
C VAL A 69 -45.25 23.71 72.82
N ALA A 70 -46.32 24.00 73.57
CA ALA A 70 -47.62 23.41 73.36
C ALA A 70 -48.12 23.58 71.92
N TYR A 71 -48.50 22.48 71.28
CA TYR A 71 -48.87 22.41 69.87
C TYR A 71 -50.16 21.61 69.69
N GLY A 72 -51.04 22.12 68.82
CA GLY A 72 -52.36 21.54 68.57
C GLY A 72 -53.36 21.78 69.72
N ALA A 73 -54.60 21.36 69.50
CA ALA A 73 -55.62 21.41 70.54
C ALA A 73 -55.39 20.29 71.57
N PRO A 74 -55.54 20.56 72.88
CA PRO A 74 -55.47 19.52 73.89
C PRO A 74 -56.62 18.53 73.74
N VAL A 75 -56.33 17.25 73.96
CA VAL A 75 -57.32 16.18 74.04
C VAL A 75 -57.80 16.10 75.48
N ASP A 76 -59.04 16.50 75.73
CA ASP A 76 -59.68 16.45 77.04
C ASP A 76 -60.06 15.00 77.40
N LEU A 77 -59.43 14.44 78.44
CA LEU A 77 -59.66 13.07 78.86
C LEU A 77 -60.97 12.88 79.62
N SER A 78 -61.66 13.95 80.02
CA SER A 78 -63.02 13.85 80.60
C SER A 78 -64.05 13.35 79.59
N LEU A 79 -63.75 13.50 78.30
CA LEU A 79 -64.58 13.08 77.18
C LEU A 79 -64.25 11.66 76.69
N VAL A 80 -63.28 10.97 77.32
CA VAL A 80 -62.79 9.66 76.91
C VAL A 80 -63.02 8.63 78.03
N ASP A 81 -63.44 7.41 77.68
CA ASP A 81 -63.52 6.30 78.64
C ASP A 81 -62.14 5.68 78.87
N LEU A 82 -61.40 6.17 79.87
CA LEU A 82 -60.11 5.60 80.26
C LEU A 82 -60.21 4.17 80.84
N THR A 83 -61.41 3.62 81.10
CA THR A 83 -61.57 2.22 81.52
C THR A 83 -61.70 1.25 80.35
N ASP A 84 -61.88 1.74 79.12
CA ASP A 84 -61.96 0.93 77.91
C ASP A 84 -60.62 0.17 77.70
N PRO A 85 -60.62 -1.17 77.69
CA PRO A 85 -59.42 -1.97 77.44
C PRO A 85 -58.94 -1.93 75.98
N SER A 86 -59.78 -1.47 75.04
CA SER A 86 -59.41 -1.33 73.62
C SER A 86 -58.68 -0.01 73.31
N LEU A 87 -58.82 1.00 74.19
CA LEU A 87 -58.05 2.24 74.11
C LEU A 87 -56.62 1.98 74.58
N THR A 88 -55.69 1.88 73.65
CA THR A 88 -54.26 1.69 73.93
C THR A 88 -53.42 2.95 73.70
N GLU A 89 -53.92 3.90 72.92
CA GLU A 89 -53.20 5.11 72.51
C GLU A 89 -54.14 6.22 72.07
N PHE A 90 -53.62 7.46 72.03
CA PHE A 90 -54.29 8.66 71.55
C PHE A 90 -53.59 9.16 70.28
N ASP A 91 -54.38 9.53 69.28
CA ASP A 91 -53.88 10.12 68.04
C ASP A 91 -53.88 11.65 68.17
N LEU A 92 -52.69 12.24 68.19
CA LEU A 92 -52.48 13.69 68.04
C LEU A 92 -51.96 13.95 66.62
N LEU A 93 -52.25 15.11 66.05
CA LEU A 93 -51.96 15.40 64.64
C LEU A 93 -51.00 16.58 64.50
N ILE A 94 -49.96 16.40 63.67
CA ILE A 94 -49.22 17.51 63.07
C ILE A 94 -49.89 17.84 61.74
N LYS A 95 -50.42 19.05 61.62
CA LYS A 95 -51.18 19.46 60.45
C LYS A 95 -50.27 19.72 59.26
N VAL A 96 -50.70 19.36 58.05
CA VAL A 96 -49.96 19.63 56.80
C VAL A 96 -49.57 21.11 56.67
N ALA A 97 -50.47 22.01 57.08
CA ALA A 97 -50.24 23.45 57.05
C ALA A 97 -49.06 23.92 57.93
N ASP A 98 -48.65 23.10 58.91
CA ASP A 98 -47.57 23.40 59.85
C ASP A 98 -46.28 22.63 59.54
N PHE A 99 -46.24 21.88 58.43
CA PHE A 99 -45.01 21.25 57.97
C PHE A 99 -43.98 22.30 57.55
N PRO A 100 -42.68 22.05 57.74
CA PRO A 100 -41.62 22.88 57.19
C PRO A 100 -41.80 23.07 55.67
N ALA A 101 -41.30 24.19 55.14
CA ALA A 101 -41.47 24.54 53.73
C ALA A 101 -40.88 23.48 52.79
N ASN A 102 -41.40 23.41 51.55
CA ASN A 102 -40.74 22.63 50.50
C ASN A 102 -39.30 23.12 50.30
N GLY A 103 -38.35 22.20 50.11
CA GLY A 103 -36.94 22.53 49.97
C GLY A 103 -36.19 22.73 51.29
N THR A 104 -36.73 22.25 52.42
CA THR A 104 -36.05 22.30 53.73
C THR A 104 -35.87 20.92 54.32
N ASP A 105 -34.76 20.70 55.03
CA ASP A 105 -34.56 19.56 55.93
C ASP A 105 -34.60 20.08 57.37
N THR A 106 -35.61 19.69 58.14
CA THR A 106 -35.83 20.18 59.50
C THR A 106 -36.08 19.05 60.47
N ARG A 107 -35.37 19.07 61.61
CA ARG A 107 -35.61 18.18 62.74
C ARG A 107 -36.48 18.89 63.77
N VAL A 108 -37.56 18.22 64.17
CA VAL A 108 -38.54 18.69 65.15
C VAL A 108 -38.50 17.74 66.34
N VAL A 109 -38.40 18.29 67.55
CA VAL A 109 -38.46 17.50 68.78
C VAL A 109 -39.91 17.42 69.24
N LEU A 110 -40.47 16.22 69.21
CA LEU A 110 -41.81 15.93 69.68
C LEU A 110 -41.77 15.38 71.10
N ASN A 111 -42.67 15.88 71.91
CA ASN A 111 -42.91 15.42 73.26
C ASN A 111 -44.42 15.54 73.53
N TYR A 112 -44.93 15.06 74.66
CA TYR A 112 -46.29 15.34 75.09
C TYR A 112 -46.33 15.62 76.58
N GLN A 113 -47.31 16.39 76.99
CA GLN A 113 -47.62 16.63 78.38
C GLN A 113 -49.00 16.11 78.73
N ILE A 114 -49.12 15.63 79.96
CA ILE A 114 -50.40 15.42 80.64
C ILE A 114 -50.50 16.54 81.66
N TYR A 115 -51.54 17.36 81.57
CA TYR A 115 -51.72 18.51 82.45
C TYR A 115 -53.17 18.68 82.82
N ASP A 116 -53.43 19.22 84.00
CA ASP A 116 -54.76 19.59 84.45
C ASP A 116 -55.06 21.02 84.00
N THR A 117 -56.05 21.17 83.13
CA THR A 117 -56.44 22.48 82.57
C THR A 117 -56.96 23.45 83.64
N ALA A 118 -57.45 22.95 84.78
CA ALA A 118 -57.96 23.80 85.86
C ALA A 118 -56.85 24.33 86.79
N SER A 119 -55.76 23.58 86.97
CA SER A 119 -54.62 23.98 87.80
C SER A 119 -53.43 24.55 87.00
N GLU A 120 -53.44 24.40 85.67
CA GLU A 120 -52.34 24.75 84.76
C GLU A 120 -51.00 24.08 85.10
N ASP A 121 -51.05 22.98 85.86
CA ASP A 121 -49.89 22.19 86.26
C ASP A 121 -49.91 20.81 85.58
N GLY A 122 -48.73 20.26 85.30
CA GLY A 122 -48.62 19.05 84.52
C GLY A 122 -47.23 18.43 84.49
N GLN A 123 -47.15 17.26 83.86
CA GLN A 123 -45.92 16.52 83.66
C GLN A 123 -45.71 16.21 82.17
N THR A 124 -44.47 16.40 81.71
CA THR A 124 -44.04 16.08 80.33
C THR A 124 -43.39 14.70 80.30
N THR A 125 -43.48 13.96 79.20
CA THR A 125 -42.68 12.74 79.06
C THR A 125 -41.19 13.10 78.98
N LEU A 126 -40.35 12.45 79.77
CA LEU A 126 -38.89 12.68 79.75
C LEU A 126 -38.20 11.96 78.58
N LEU A 127 -38.99 11.47 77.62
CA LEU A 127 -38.56 10.69 76.46
C LEU A 127 -38.96 11.42 75.16
N PRO A 128 -38.36 12.58 74.84
CA PRO A 128 -38.63 13.27 73.58
C PRO A 128 -38.20 12.42 72.37
N LEU A 129 -38.96 12.50 71.27
CA LEU A 129 -38.65 11.87 69.99
C LEU A 129 -38.31 12.93 68.95
N THR A 130 -37.15 12.82 68.33
CA THR A 130 -36.79 13.69 67.19
C THR A 130 -37.32 13.10 65.89
N VAL A 131 -38.06 13.90 65.13
CA VAL A 131 -38.59 13.55 63.81
C VAL A 131 -37.99 14.48 62.76
N ARG A 132 -37.52 13.94 61.64
CA ARG A 132 -36.95 14.67 60.51
C ARG A 132 -37.99 14.82 59.40
N PHE A 133 -38.33 16.07 59.09
CA PHE A 133 -39.09 16.45 57.90
C PHE A 133 -38.10 16.80 56.81
N ASP A 134 -37.77 15.79 56.00
CA ASP A 134 -36.83 15.96 54.90
C ASP A 134 -37.59 16.23 53.60
N ARG A 135 -37.58 17.49 53.17
CA ARG A 135 -38.22 17.96 51.93
C ARG A 135 -37.20 18.63 51.02
N LEU A 136 -35.91 18.39 51.24
CA LEU A 136 -34.81 18.98 50.48
C LEU A 136 -34.18 17.90 49.60
N ALA A 137 -34.24 18.06 48.28
CA ALA A 137 -33.61 17.13 47.37
C ALA A 137 -32.08 17.18 47.49
N PRO A 138 -31.39 16.03 47.47
CA PRO A 138 -29.93 15.95 47.60
C PRO A 138 -29.25 16.62 46.40
N GLY A 139 -28.00 17.03 46.55
CA GLY A 139 -27.16 17.55 45.46
C GLY A 139 -27.07 19.07 45.33
N GLY A 140 -27.60 19.85 46.28
CA GLY A 140 -27.47 21.32 46.29
C GLY A 140 -28.14 21.98 45.07
N ASP A 141 -27.54 23.01 44.46
CA ASP A 141 -28.10 23.64 43.26
C ASP A 141 -27.93 22.75 42.01
N GLN A 142 -26.81 22.01 41.92
CA GLN A 142 -26.43 21.23 40.76
C GLN A 142 -25.66 19.96 41.17
N LEU A 143 -26.02 18.83 40.55
CA LEU A 143 -25.29 17.58 40.68
C LEU A 143 -23.96 17.63 39.88
N PRO A 144 -22.86 17.05 40.39
CA PRO A 144 -21.62 16.95 39.64
C PRO A 144 -21.84 16.17 38.34
N PRO A 145 -21.02 16.38 37.29
CA PRO A 145 -21.10 15.58 36.08
C PRO A 145 -20.63 14.14 36.33
N LEU A 146 -21.06 13.22 35.47
CA LEU A 146 -20.44 11.88 35.41
C LEU A 146 -18.98 12.01 35.00
N LEU A 147 -18.11 11.30 35.71
CA LEU A 147 -16.69 11.24 35.41
C LEU A 147 -16.38 10.09 34.44
N PHE A 148 -15.72 10.44 33.36
CA PHE A 148 -15.19 9.56 32.33
C PHE A 148 -13.66 9.65 32.29
N THR A 149 -13.00 8.62 31.79
CA THR A 149 -11.57 8.67 31.50
C THR A 149 -11.29 9.55 30.27
N GLU A 150 -10.05 10.02 30.09
CA GLU A 150 -9.67 10.80 28.89
C GLU A 150 -9.88 9.99 27.58
N ALA A 151 -9.67 8.67 27.63
CA ALA A 151 -9.92 7.77 26.51
C ALA A 151 -11.41 7.74 26.15
N GLN A 152 -12.28 7.53 27.15
CA GLN A 152 -13.74 7.54 26.95
C GLN A 152 -14.25 8.89 26.44
N LEU A 153 -13.72 10.01 26.96
CA LEU A 153 -14.08 11.36 26.47
C LEU A 153 -13.68 11.62 25.02
N SER A 154 -12.67 10.90 24.52
CA SER A 154 -12.24 10.96 23.12
C SER A 154 -13.12 10.12 22.19
N GLY A 155 -14.01 9.31 22.76
CA GLY A 155 -14.94 8.42 22.07
C GLY A 155 -14.99 7.06 22.74
N ILE A 156 -16.19 6.57 23.03
CA ILE A 156 -16.39 5.25 23.64
C ILE A 156 -16.43 4.20 22.54
N THR A 157 -15.61 3.18 22.68
CA THR A 157 -15.53 2.02 21.78
C THR A 157 -15.66 0.72 22.56
N VAL A 158 -15.67 -0.42 21.87
CA VAL A 158 -15.72 -1.74 22.53
C VAL A 158 -14.53 -1.94 23.47
N SER A 159 -13.36 -1.33 23.23
CA SER A 159 -12.20 -1.45 24.13
C SER A 159 -12.37 -0.73 25.47
N ASP A 160 -13.34 0.18 25.59
CA ASP A 160 -13.66 0.86 26.85
C ASP A 160 -14.60 0.04 27.74
N LEU A 161 -15.11 -1.08 27.23
CA LEU A 161 -15.99 -2.00 27.95
C LEU A 161 -15.16 -3.09 28.63
N VAL A 162 -15.42 -3.31 29.92
CA VAL A 162 -14.84 -4.42 30.69
C VAL A 162 -15.99 -5.35 31.05
N ASP A 163 -15.92 -6.61 30.59
CA ASP A 163 -17.00 -7.60 30.75
C ASP A 163 -18.38 -7.10 30.24
N GLY A 164 -18.38 -6.31 29.15
CA GLY A 164 -19.59 -5.73 28.55
C GLY A 164 -20.18 -4.54 29.32
N LEU A 165 -19.41 -3.92 30.23
CA LEU A 165 -19.83 -2.78 31.03
C LEU A 165 -18.92 -1.56 30.80
N LEU A 166 -19.54 -0.41 30.57
CA LEU A 166 -18.87 0.88 30.61
C LEU A 166 -18.80 1.36 32.06
N ASN A 167 -17.59 1.36 32.63
CA ASN A 167 -17.35 1.83 33.99
C ASN A 167 -17.18 3.35 34.01
N ILE A 168 -17.99 4.03 34.82
CA ILE A 168 -17.96 5.47 35.05
C ILE A 168 -18.13 5.75 36.55
N VAL A 169 -17.94 7.00 36.96
CA VAL A 169 -17.95 7.37 38.38
C VAL A 169 -18.83 8.60 38.61
N VAL A 170 -19.57 8.57 39.72
CA VAL A 170 -20.27 9.74 40.27
C VAL A 170 -19.45 10.28 41.44
N ASP A 171 -19.08 11.55 41.37
CA ASP A 171 -18.42 12.25 42.49
C ASP A 171 -19.39 12.44 43.67
N PRO A 172 -18.86 12.51 44.92
CA PRO A 172 -19.65 12.94 46.07
C PRO A 172 -20.41 14.24 45.78
N PHE A 173 -21.70 14.26 46.09
CA PHE A 173 -22.56 15.42 45.91
C PHE A 173 -23.02 16.00 47.26
N PHE A 174 -23.43 17.27 47.23
CA PHE A 174 -23.87 17.99 48.43
C PHE A 174 -25.09 17.30 49.05
N ASP A 175 -25.17 17.24 50.38
CA ASP A 175 -26.22 16.52 51.13
C ASP A 175 -26.40 15.04 50.72
N SER A 176 -25.37 14.40 50.19
CA SER A 176 -25.39 12.94 49.99
C SER A 176 -25.42 12.20 51.32
N GLU A 177 -26.28 11.18 51.41
CA GLU A 177 -26.36 10.25 52.52
C GLU A 177 -26.19 8.81 52.04
N ALA A 178 -25.87 7.90 52.96
CA ALA A 178 -25.94 6.48 52.64
C ALA A 178 -27.40 6.09 52.32
N ASP A 179 -27.57 5.14 51.41
CA ASP A 179 -28.84 4.66 50.86
C ASP A 179 -29.52 5.58 49.84
N ASP A 180 -28.92 6.72 49.49
CA ASP A 180 -29.35 7.50 48.32
C ASP A 180 -29.21 6.65 47.05
N LEU A 181 -30.15 6.79 46.13
CA LEU A 181 -30.21 6.02 44.88
C LEU A 181 -29.84 6.90 43.69
N VAL A 182 -28.81 6.48 42.97
CA VAL A 182 -28.38 7.05 41.69
C VAL A 182 -28.98 6.23 40.55
N GLU A 183 -29.68 6.88 39.64
CA GLU A 183 -30.20 6.27 38.42
C GLU A 183 -29.62 6.97 37.20
N LEU A 184 -28.89 6.21 36.37
CA LEU A 184 -28.21 6.74 35.20
C LEU A 184 -29.21 7.05 34.09
N TRP A 185 -28.84 7.99 33.23
CA TRP A 185 -29.63 8.41 32.09
C TRP A 185 -28.78 8.43 30.83
N LEU A 186 -29.32 7.85 29.76
CA LEU A 186 -28.70 7.83 28.44
C LEU A 186 -29.65 8.43 27.40
N GLY A 187 -29.15 9.43 26.67
CA GLY A 187 -29.90 10.16 25.66
C GLY A 187 -29.27 10.17 24.29
N THR A 188 -30.13 10.31 23.27
CA THR A 188 -29.74 10.59 21.88
C THR A 188 -29.69 12.09 21.59
N SER A 189 -30.18 12.92 22.51
CA SER A 189 -30.06 14.39 22.53
C SER A 189 -29.95 14.84 24.00
N PRO A 190 -29.65 16.12 24.30
CA PRO A 190 -29.63 16.62 25.67
C PRO A 190 -30.96 16.49 26.43
N THR A 191 -32.08 16.28 25.73
CA THR A 191 -33.43 16.26 26.33
C THR A 191 -34.23 15.01 26.02
N THR A 192 -33.71 14.09 25.21
CA THR A 192 -34.39 12.85 24.79
C THR A 192 -33.55 11.65 25.16
N GLY A 193 -34.08 10.80 26.03
CA GLY A 193 -33.38 9.63 26.55
C GLY A 193 -34.22 8.87 27.57
N SER A 194 -33.61 7.86 28.19
CA SER A 194 -34.24 7.01 29.19
C SER A 194 -33.33 6.81 30.40
N PHE A 195 -33.96 6.65 31.57
CA PHE A 195 -33.26 6.17 32.75
C PHE A 195 -32.97 4.68 32.61
N LEU A 196 -31.82 4.26 33.12
CA LEU A 196 -31.27 2.92 32.98
C LEU A 196 -31.40 2.14 34.29
N SER A 197 -31.47 0.81 34.15
CA SER A 197 -31.35 -0.12 35.26
C SER A 197 -29.96 -0.78 35.26
N PRO A 198 -29.39 -1.15 36.42
CA PRO A 198 -29.94 -0.98 37.77
C PRO A 198 -29.76 0.44 38.32
N THR A 199 -30.43 0.74 39.43
CA THR A 199 -30.10 1.87 40.29
C THR A 199 -28.91 1.53 41.18
N PHE A 200 -28.02 2.49 41.42
CA PHE A 200 -26.83 2.34 42.24
C PHE A 200 -27.04 3.01 43.59
N MET A 201 -26.74 2.31 44.68
CA MET A 201 -26.94 2.82 46.03
C MET A 201 -25.65 3.44 46.57
N VAL A 202 -25.74 4.66 47.12
CA VAL A 202 -24.64 5.30 47.85
C VAL A 202 -24.38 4.53 49.13
N THR A 203 -23.17 3.99 49.29
CA THR A 203 -22.76 3.25 50.49
C THR A 203 -21.90 4.09 51.43
N ASP A 204 -21.10 5.00 50.88
CA ASP A 204 -20.30 5.98 51.62
C ASP A 204 -20.42 7.33 50.91
N PRO A 205 -21.13 8.33 51.48
CA PRO A 205 -21.37 9.62 50.84
C PRO A 205 -20.10 10.47 50.66
N LYS A 206 -18.97 10.07 51.25
CA LYS A 206 -17.68 10.78 51.09
C LYS A 206 -16.81 10.21 49.99
N ARG A 207 -17.23 9.11 49.35
CA ARG A 207 -16.47 8.43 48.31
C ARG A 207 -17.18 8.50 46.97
N GLN A 208 -16.36 8.45 45.94
CA GLN A 208 -16.82 8.24 44.57
C GLN A 208 -17.62 6.94 44.48
N LEU A 209 -18.79 7.01 43.84
CA LEU A 209 -19.65 5.87 43.58
C LEU A 209 -19.33 5.32 42.18
N PRO A 210 -18.76 4.11 42.06
CA PRO A 210 -18.63 3.45 40.77
C PRO A 210 -20.01 3.02 40.27
N VAL A 211 -20.30 3.34 39.02
CA VAL A 211 -21.56 2.99 38.34
C VAL A 211 -21.25 2.48 36.94
N THR A 212 -22.19 1.73 36.35
CA THR A 212 -21.97 1.06 35.07
C THR A 212 -23.14 1.23 34.13
N ILE A 213 -22.84 1.31 32.83
CA ILE A 213 -23.82 1.24 31.74
C ILE A 213 -23.55 -0.04 30.96
N THR A 214 -24.58 -0.82 30.64
CA THR A 214 -24.39 -2.07 29.90
C THR A 214 -24.15 -1.81 28.42
N GLU A 215 -23.40 -2.71 27.77
CA GLU A 215 -23.23 -2.70 26.32
C GLU A 215 -24.58 -2.75 25.59
N ALA A 216 -25.55 -3.48 26.14
CA ALA A 216 -26.90 -3.58 25.57
C ALA A 216 -27.62 -2.22 25.58
N ASP A 217 -27.50 -1.44 26.66
CA ASP A 217 -28.09 -0.10 26.74
C ASP A 217 -27.43 0.87 25.74
N LEU A 218 -26.11 0.78 25.57
CA LEU A 218 -25.38 1.58 24.59
C LEU A 218 -25.78 1.20 23.15
N LYS A 219 -25.93 -0.10 22.86
CA LYS A 219 -26.34 -0.64 21.55
C LYS A 219 -27.83 -0.47 21.25
N ALA A 220 -28.67 -0.16 22.24
CA ALA A 220 -30.10 0.08 22.03
C ALA A 220 -30.36 1.29 21.10
N THR A 221 -29.34 2.12 20.87
CA THR A 221 -29.39 3.24 19.93
C THR A 221 -28.19 3.17 18.98
N ALA A 222 -28.33 3.63 17.74
CA ALA A 222 -27.26 3.56 16.73
C ALA A 222 -26.00 4.35 17.16
N ASP A 223 -24.83 3.97 16.67
CA ASP A 223 -23.56 4.67 16.91
C ASP A 223 -23.65 6.19 16.63
N GLY A 224 -22.81 6.96 17.30
CA GLY A 224 -22.72 8.41 17.20
C GLY A 224 -22.83 9.10 18.55
N LYS A 225 -23.11 10.41 18.53
CA LYS A 225 -23.12 11.25 19.72
C LYS A 225 -24.21 10.85 20.71
N LYS A 226 -23.81 10.55 21.95
CA LYS A 226 -24.67 10.23 23.09
C LYS A 226 -24.52 11.24 24.21
N TYR A 227 -25.55 11.31 25.04
CA TYR A 227 -25.64 12.23 26.17
C TYR A 227 -25.83 11.44 27.45
N PHE A 228 -24.93 11.63 28.41
CA PHE A 228 -24.89 10.88 29.66
C PHE A 228 -25.21 11.81 30.84
N SER A 229 -26.15 11.40 31.69
CA SER A 229 -26.50 12.14 32.92
C SER A 229 -27.02 11.17 33.97
N TYR A 230 -27.54 11.67 35.09
CA TYR A 230 -28.17 10.87 36.13
C TYR A 230 -29.13 11.71 36.98
N ARG A 231 -29.95 11.00 37.77
CA ARG A 231 -30.71 11.59 38.87
C ARG A 231 -30.38 10.89 40.19
N VAL A 232 -30.61 11.60 41.28
CA VAL A 232 -30.48 11.08 42.64
C VAL A 232 -31.83 11.14 43.33
N THR A 233 -32.15 10.10 44.10
CA THR A 233 -33.29 10.06 45.01
C THR A 233 -32.76 9.80 46.41
N ASP A 234 -33.02 10.69 47.36
CA ASP A 234 -32.66 10.44 48.76
C ASP A 234 -33.54 9.35 49.40
N TRP A 235 -33.20 8.96 50.62
CA TRP A 235 -34.00 7.99 51.37
C TRP A 235 -35.44 8.48 51.62
N ALA A 236 -35.66 9.79 51.81
CA ALA A 236 -36.98 10.36 52.03
C ALA A 236 -37.85 10.35 50.75
N GLY A 237 -37.25 10.15 49.58
CA GLY A 237 -37.89 10.13 48.27
C GLY A 237 -37.84 11.46 47.53
N ASN A 238 -37.05 12.45 47.98
CA ASN A 238 -36.84 13.68 47.22
C ASN A 238 -35.90 13.38 46.04
N VAL A 239 -36.28 13.86 44.84
CA VAL A 239 -35.55 13.58 43.60
C VAL A 239 -34.88 14.85 43.09
N ARG A 240 -33.58 14.75 42.78
CA ARG A 240 -32.87 15.74 41.96
C ARG A 240 -32.47 15.12 40.63
N SER A 241 -32.90 15.72 39.53
CA SER A 241 -32.43 15.36 38.19
C SER A 241 -31.36 16.36 37.75
N ASN A 242 -30.25 15.89 37.17
CA ASN A 242 -29.26 16.77 36.59
C ASN A 242 -29.71 17.19 35.17
N PRO A 243 -29.87 18.48 34.87
CA PRO A 243 -30.15 18.93 33.51
C PRO A 243 -28.89 18.94 32.62
N GLU A 244 -27.69 18.87 33.19
CA GLU A 244 -26.45 18.84 32.39
C GLU A 244 -26.08 17.40 32.01
N SER A 245 -25.76 17.22 30.73
CA SER A 245 -25.38 15.93 30.15
C SER A 245 -24.01 16.02 29.51
N THR A 246 -23.15 15.05 29.78
CA THR A 246 -21.86 14.90 29.11
C THR A 246 -22.09 14.30 27.73
N ALA A 247 -21.66 14.98 26.67
CA ALA A 247 -21.83 14.50 25.30
C ALA A 247 -20.56 13.80 24.80
N ILE A 248 -20.66 12.52 24.42
CA ILE A 248 -19.53 11.69 23.99
C ILE A 248 -19.97 10.89 22.76
N ASP A 249 -19.09 10.75 21.77
CA ASP A 249 -19.34 9.89 20.62
C ASP A 249 -19.14 8.42 20.98
N VAL A 250 -20.11 7.56 20.63
CA VAL A 250 -20.09 6.12 20.96
C VAL A 250 -20.06 5.30 19.65
N PHE A 251 -19.06 4.42 19.52
CA PHE A 251 -18.82 3.59 18.34
C PHE A 251 -18.65 2.12 18.74
N LEU A 252 -19.77 1.39 18.87
CA LEU A 252 -19.75 -0.01 19.27
C LEU A 252 -19.92 -0.98 18.09
N ASN A 253 -20.27 -0.48 16.91
CA ASN A 253 -20.52 -1.25 15.71
C ASN A 253 -19.51 -0.89 14.61
N LEU A 254 -18.23 -0.80 14.98
CA LEU A 254 -17.14 -0.65 14.02
C LEU A 254 -16.94 -1.98 13.26
N PRO A 255 -16.65 -1.94 11.95
CA PRO A 255 -16.44 -3.15 11.16
C PRO A 255 -15.19 -3.91 11.60
N GLU A 256 -15.22 -5.23 11.58
CA GLU A 256 -14.01 -6.05 11.66
C GLU A 256 -13.34 -6.10 10.28
N LEU A 257 -12.06 -5.72 10.22
CA LEU A 257 -11.31 -5.63 8.97
C LEU A 257 -10.32 -6.79 8.83
N LEU A 258 -10.58 -7.66 7.85
CA LEU A 258 -9.71 -8.78 7.50
C LEU A 258 -8.38 -8.29 6.90
N ALA A 259 -7.35 -9.14 6.95
CA ALA A 259 -6.06 -8.84 6.32
C ALA A 259 -6.24 -8.66 4.81
N PRO A 260 -5.50 -7.73 4.17
CA PRO A 260 -5.55 -7.61 2.72
C PRO A 260 -4.99 -8.87 2.05
N LEU A 261 -5.39 -9.10 0.79
CA LEU A 261 -4.79 -10.12 -0.06
C LEU A 261 -3.83 -9.46 -1.05
N VAL A 262 -2.72 -10.13 -1.35
CA VAL A 262 -1.72 -9.66 -2.32
C VAL A 262 -1.48 -10.80 -3.31
N PRO A 263 -2.26 -10.88 -4.40
CA PRO A 263 -2.22 -12.01 -5.34
C PRO A 263 -0.83 -12.26 -5.94
N GLU A 264 -0.03 -11.20 -6.14
CA GLU A 264 1.33 -11.26 -6.63
C GLU A 264 2.30 -12.00 -5.68
N ASN A 265 1.87 -12.32 -4.45
CA ASN A 265 2.62 -13.12 -3.49
C ASN A 265 2.06 -14.55 -3.34
N ASP A 266 1.11 -15.00 -4.18
CA ASP A 266 0.49 -16.33 -4.08
C ASP A 266 1.50 -17.47 -4.31
N ASP A 267 2.55 -17.23 -5.11
CA ASP A 267 3.69 -18.13 -5.29
C ASP A 267 4.76 -17.99 -4.19
N GLY A 268 4.52 -17.11 -3.21
CA GLY A 268 5.37 -16.85 -2.06
C GLY A 268 6.48 -15.82 -2.28
N LEU A 269 6.54 -15.15 -3.44
CA LEU A 269 7.54 -14.11 -3.70
C LEU A 269 7.11 -13.11 -4.78
N ILE A 270 6.93 -11.84 -4.39
CA ILE A 270 6.77 -10.73 -5.33
C ILE A 270 8.12 -10.43 -5.97
N THR A 271 8.19 -10.58 -7.28
CA THR A 271 9.37 -10.32 -8.08
C THR A 271 9.31 -8.96 -8.78
N TYR A 272 10.40 -8.59 -9.44
CA TYR A 272 10.43 -7.42 -10.32
C TYR A 272 9.32 -7.44 -11.39
N ASN A 273 9.03 -8.60 -11.97
CA ASN A 273 8.03 -8.73 -13.03
C ASN A 273 6.60 -8.49 -12.53
N ASP A 274 6.36 -8.74 -11.24
CA ASP A 274 5.06 -8.49 -10.61
C ASP A 274 4.94 -7.01 -10.24
N ALA A 275 6.02 -6.43 -9.68
CA ALA A 275 5.99 -5.07 -9.16
C ALA A 275 6.00 -3.97 -10.23
N VAL A 276 6.52 -4.22 -11.44
CA VAL A 276 6.60 -3.21 -12.52
C VAL A 276 5.23 -2.72 -12.99
N ALA A 277 4.20 -3.56 -12.91
CA ALA A 277 2.83 -3.21 -13.27
C ALA A 277 2.01 -2.64 -12.11
N ASP A 278 2.70 -2.31 -11.00
CA ASP A 278 2.16 -2.08 -9.65
C ASP A 278 1.68 -3.37 -8.97
N VAL A 279 1.81 -3.44 -7.64
CA VAL A 279 1.35 -4.59 -6.85
C VAL A 279 -0.10 -4.36 -6.39
N GLY A 280 -0.99 -5.31 -6.66
CA GLY A 280 -2.38 -5.23 -6.25
C GLY A 280 -2.60 -5.59 -4.77
N VAL A 281 -3.04 -4.62 -3.97
CA VAL A 281 -3.54 -4.89 -2.61
C VAL A 281 -5.05 -4.95 -2.63
N VAL A 282 -5.58 -6.17 -2.50
CA VAL A 282 -7.02 -6.44 -2.50
C VAL A 282 -7.56 -6.27 -1.09
N ILE A 283 -8.57 -5.41 -0.96
CA ILE A 283 -9.29 -5.15 0.28
C ILE A 283 -10.52 -6.07 0.32
N PRO A 284 -10.56 -7.08 1.23
CA PRO A 284 -11.70 -7.97 1.33
C PRO A 284 -12.99 -7.21 1.66
N HIS A 285 -14.14 -7.77 1.26
CA HIS A 285 -15.42 -7.28 1.72
C HIS A 285 -15.53 -7.34 3.25
N TYR A 286 -16.10 -6.29 3.86
CA TYR A 286 -16.43 -6.24 5.28
C TYR A 286 -17.83 -5.65 5.48
N ASP A 287 -18.50 -6.07 6.55
CA ASP A 287 -19.86 -5.62 6.86
C ASP A 287 -19.86 -4.14 7.26
N GLY A 288 -20.84 -3.37 6.78
CA GLY A 288 -20.96 -1.95 7.12
C GLY A 288 -20.05 -1.02 6.31
N ALA A 289 -19.48 -1.49 5.20
CA ALA A 289 -18.83 -0.64 4.20
C ALA A 289 -19.83 0.35 3.59
N VAL A 290 -19.46 1.63 3.49
CA VAL A 290 -20.32 2.71 2.98
C VAL A 290 -19.56 3.56 1.98
N ALA A 291 -20.25 4.05 0.95
CA ALA A 291 -19.68 5.01 0.01
C ALA A 291 -19.17 6.27 0.74
N GLY A 292 -17.98 6.75 0.36
CA GLY A 292 -17.30 7.87 1.02
C GLY A 292 -16.36 7.47 2.16
N ASP A 293 -16.30 6.19 2.52
CA ASP A 293 -15.23 5.65 3.36
C ASP A 293 -13.86 5.85 2.71
N PHE A 294 -12.83 6.17 3.50
CA PHE A 294 -11.46 6.26 3.02
C PHE A 294 -10.63 5.08 3.53
N ILE A 295 -10.01 4.34 2.60
CA ILE A 295 -9.11 3.23 2.89
C ILE A 295 -7.68 3.68 2.64
N TYR A 296 -6.81 3.47 3.63
CA TYR A 296 -5.40 3.78 3.55
C TYR A 296 -4.60 2.49 3.65
N VAL A 297 -3.93 2.10 2.58
CA VAL A 297 -3.05 0.93 2.56
C VAL A 297 -1.69 1.29 3.13
N ILE A 298 -1.14 0.38 3.92
CA ILE A 298 0.24 0.41 4.41
C ILE A 298 1.03 -0.69 3.74
N TRP A 299 2.12 -0.31 3.07
CA TRP A 299 3.10 -1.23 2.50
C TRP A 299 4.44 -1.06 3.20
N GLY A 300 4.86 -2.04 4.01
CA GLY A 300 6.16 -1.99 4.70
C GLY A 300 6.37 -0.75 5.58
N GLY A 301 5.28 -0.17 6.10
CA GLY A 301 5.28 1.08 6.87
C GLY A 301 5.05 2.37 6.05
N ARG A 302 5.00 2.28 4.72
CA ARG A 302 4.65 3.40 3.84
C ARG A 302 3.15 3.46 3.63
N THR A 303 2.55 4.63 3.84
CA THR A 303 1.13 4.86 3.56
C THR A 303 0.94 5.26 2.11
N ILE A 304 0.07 4.55 1.39
CA ILE A 304 -0.32 4.88 0.02
C ILE A 304 -1.40 5.96 0.02
N SER A 305 -1.57 6.66 -1.09
CA SER A 305 -2.68 7.60 -1.28
C SER A 305 -4.03 6.94 -0.94
N PRO A 306 -4.92 7.65 -0.21
CA PRO A 306 -6.18 7.08 0.21
C PRO A 306 -7.06 6.72 -0.99
N PHE A 307 -7.70 5.57 -0.91
CA PHE A 307 -8.76 5.16 -1.80
C PHE A 307 -10.12 5.55 -1.20
N SER A 308 -10.98 6.18 -1.99
CA SER A 308 -12.36 6.49 -1.57
C SER A 308 -13.31 5.42 -2.08
N VAL A 309 -14.06 4.79 -1.18
CA VAL A 309 -15.08 3.79 -1.52
C VAL A 309 -16.20 4.44 -2.32
N SER A 310 -16.49 3.88 -3.49
CA SER A 310 -17.47 4.41 -4.44
C SER A 310 -18.90 3.95 -4.15
N ASP A 311 -19.87 4.64 -4.76
CA ASP A 311 -21.30 4.28 -4.77
C ASP A 311 -21.67 3.71 -6.15
N PRO A 312 -22.25 2.50 -6.27
CA PRO A 312 -22.56 1.56 -5.19
C PRO A 312 -21.31 0.87 -4.63
N VAL A 313 -21.36 0.52 -3.34
CA VAL A 313 -20.36 -0.37 -2.72
C VAL A 313 -20.46 -1.74 -3.38
N PRO A 314 -19.33 -2.36 -3.79
CA PRO A 314 -19.33 -3.71 -4.36
C PRO A 314 -20.01 -4.73 -3.42
N PRO A 315 -20.88 -5.62 -3.93
CA PRO A 315 -21.55 -6.61 -3.11
C PRO A 315 -20.63 -7.79 -2.77
N ALA A 316 -20.77 -8.37 -1.58
CA ALA A 316 -20.11 -9.63 -1.26
C ALA A 316 -20.44 -10.73 -2.29
N PRO A 317 -19.47 -11.58 -2.72
CA PRO A 317 -18.11 -11.70 -2.18
C PRO A 317 -17.06 -10.82 -2.87
N ASP A 318 -17.46 -9.87 -3.73
CA ASP A 318 -16.52 -9.02 -4.45
C ASP A 318 -15.71 -8.15 -3.47
N PRO A 319 -14.41 -7.93 -3.71
CA PRO A 319 -13.59 -7.09 -2.84
C PRO A 319 -14.08 -5.63 -2.87
N ILE A 320 -13.85 -4.89 -1.78
CA ILE A 320 -14.19 -3.46 -1.71
C ILE A 320 -13.38 -2.66 -2.75
N ALA A 321 -12.10 -3.02 -2.89
CA ALA A 321 -11.20 -2.40 -3.84
C ALA A 321 -9.97 -3.26 -4.10
N THR A 322 -9.34 -3.08 -5.25
CA THR A 322 -7.94 -3.45 -5.47
C THR A 322 -7.16 -2.16 -5.62
N ILE A 323 -6.25 -1.90 -4.68
CA ILE A 323 -5.46 -0.67 -4.61
C ILE A 323 -4.06 -0.99 -5.12
N ALA A 324 -3.65 -0.30 -6.18
CA ALA A 324 -2.32 -0.45 -6.75
C ALA A 324 -1.28 0.20 -5.81
N VAL A 325 -0.25 -0.58 -5.46
CA VAL A 325 0.95 -0.10 -4.77
C VAL A 325 2.00 0.16 -5.85
N PRO A 326 2.36 1.43 -6.08
CA PRO A 326 3.31 1.79 -7.13
C PRO A 326 4.68 1.13 -6.95
N TYR A 327 5.33 0.79 -8.07
CA TYR A 327 6.67 0.19 -8.06
C TYR A 327 7.69 0.94 -7.20
N ASP A 328 7.70 2.28 -7.25
CA ASP A 328 8.64 3.11 -6.49
C ASP A 328 8.50 2.91 -4.98
N VAL A 329 7.27 2.73 -4.48
CA VAL A 329 7.01 2.43 -3.07
C VAL A 329 7.50 1.04 -2.70
N VAL A 330 7.26 0.04 -3.56
CA VAL A 330 7.77 -1.33 -3.33
C VAL A 330 9.30 -1.35 -3.33
N ALA A 331 9.91 -0.67 -4.30
CA ALA A 331 11.35 -0.55 -4.45
C ALA A 331 12.02 0.22 -3.30
N GLU A 332 11.38 1.27 -2.77
CA GLU A 332 11.89 2.04 -1.64
C GLU A 332 11.88 1.23 -0.33
N VAL A 333 10.84 0.42 -0.09
CA VAL A 333 10.83 -0.53 1.03
C VAL A 333 11.90 -1.61 0.84
N GLY A 334 12.08 -2.05 -0.40
CA GLY A 334 13.15 -2.95 -0.82
C GLY A 334 12.87 -4.43 -0.56
N ASN A 335 13.91 -5.25 -0.76
CA ASN A 335 13.81 -6.71 -0.67
C ASN A 335 13.72 -7.18 0.79
N GLY A 336 12.86 -8.15 1.06
CA GLY A 336 12.66 -8.64 2.42
C GLY A 336 11.73 -9.84 2.51
N ARG A 337 11.78 -10.50 3.66
CA ARG A 337 10.79 -11.49 4.09
C ARG A 337 9.83 -10.83 5.08
N ASP A 338 8.59 -11.28 5.10
CA ASP A 338 7.56 -10.84 6.04
C ASP A 338 7.32 -9.31 6.03
N ILE A 339 7.36 -8.70 4.85
CA ILE A 339 6.95 -7.30 4.67
C ILE A 339 5.48 -7.19 5.05
N LYS A 340 5.19 -6.29 6.00
CA LYS A 340 3.85 -6.10 6.54
C LYS A 340 3.00 -5.28 5.58
N VAL A 341 1.85 -5.82 5.22
CA VAL A 341 0.81 -5.14 4.44
C VAL A 341 -0.46 -5.11 5.27
N SER A 342 -1.01 -3.93 5.47
CA SER A 342 -2.28 -3.74 6.18
C SER A 342 -3.01 -2.53 5.61
N TYR A 343 -4.19 -2.24 6.12
CA TYR A 343 -4.90 -1.01 5.82
C TYR A 343 -5.66 -0.51 7.04
N TRP A 344 -6.13 0.72 6.98
CA TRP A 344 -7.13 1.21 7.92
C TRP A 344 -8.25 1.93 7.19
N LEU A 345 -9.42 1.87 7.81
CA LEU A 345 -10.61 2.61 7.42
C LEU A 345 -10.69 3.91 8.21
N GLN A 346 -10.99 4.99 7.52
CA GLN A 346 -11.36 6.28 8.10
C GLN A 346 -12.71 6.73 7.55
N ARG A 347 -13.70 6.83 8.44
CA ARG A 347 -15.00 7.45 8.16
C ARG A 347 -15.07 8.82 8.85
N THR A 348 -15.70 9.80 8.20
CA THR A 348 -15.85 11.14 8.79
C THR A 348 -16.65 11.06 10.08
N GLY A 349 -16.07 11.55 11.18
CA GLY A 349 -16.72 11.53 12.50
C GLY A 349 -16.73 10.16 13.18
N SER A 350 -15.93 9.19 12.72
CA SER A 350 -15.70 7.91 13.40
C SER A 350 -14.22 7.70 13.68
N PRO A 351 -13.85 6.91 14.71
CA PRO A 351 -12.47 6.55 14.95
C PRO A 351 -11.91 5.71 13.78
N ARG A 352 -10.58 5.73 13.66
CA ARG A 352 -9.85 4.88 12.73
C ARG A 352 -10.01 3.41 13.12
N VAL A 353 -10.25 2.54 12.14
CA VAL A 353 -10.33 1.09 12.32
C VAL A 353 -9.20 0.43 11.54
N GLU A 354 -8.38 -0.39 12.20
CA GLU A 354 -7.24 -1.07 11.59
C GLU A 354 -7.58 -2.48 11.14
N SER A 355 -6.98 -2.93 10.04
CA SER A 355 -7.07 -4.31 9.58
C SER A 355 -6.08 -5.22 10.28
N LEU A 356 -6.30 -6.54 10.16
CA LEU A 356 -5.23 -7.52 10.36
C LEU A 356 -4.08 -7.31 9.33
N VAL A 357 -2.91 -7.84 9.65
CA VAL A 357 -1.69 -7.71 8.84
C VAL A 357 -1.50 -8.94 7.97
N ALA A 358 -1.26 -8.74 6.67
CA ALA A 358 -0.73 -9.74 5.76
C ALA A 358 0.81 -9.63 5.68
N LEU A 359 1.48 -10.76 5.46
CA LEU A 359 2.94 -10.83 5.32
C LEU A 359 3.29 -11.28 3.90
N VAL A 360 4.12 -10.51 3.21
CA VAL A 360 4.56 -10.81 1.84
C VAL A 360 6.08 -10.85 1.76
N ASN A 361 6.60 -11.57 0.77
CA ASN A 361 8.03 -11.60 0.48
C ASN A 361 8.29 -10.83 -0.81
N VAL A 362 9.35 -10.03 -0.83
CA VAL A 362 9.71 -9.22 -2.01
C VAL A 362 11.18 -9.46 -2.36
N ASP A 363 11.44 -9.72 -3.63
CA ASP A 363 12.78 -9.76 -4.20
C ASP A 363 12.80 -9.21 -5.63
N LEU A 364 13.11 -7.93 -5.73
CA LEU A 364 13.17 -7.16 -6.97
C LEU A 364 14.56 -7.23 -7.64
N ARG A 365 15.44 -8.16 -7.24
CA ARG A 365 16.76 -8.27 -7.85
C ARG A 365 16.65 -8.68 -9.32
N THR A 366 17.28 -7.92 -10.19
CA THR A 366 17.39 -8.17 -11.62
C THR A 366 18.86 -8.42 -12.02
N PRO A 367 19.11 -9.16 -13.12
CA PRO A 367 20.37 -9.02 -13.84
C PRO A 367 20.53 -7.60 -14.38
N GLY A 368 21.75 -7.20 -14.74
CA GLY A 368 22.04 -5.84 -15.22
C GLY A 368 22.49 -4.93 -14.09
N GLY A 369 21.68 -4.79 -13.04
CA GLY A 369 21.92 -3.81 -11.98
C GLY A 369 21.79 -2.36 -12.48
N PRO A 370 21.66 -1.36 -11.59
CA PRO A 370 21.55 -1.49 -10.13
C PRO A 370 20.26 -2.21 -9.69
N ASN A 371 20.25 -2.69 -8.44
CA ASN A 371 19.13 -3.45 -7.88
C ASN A 371 18.40 -2.62 -6.81
N PRO A 372 17.08 -2.42 -6.89
CA PRO A 372 16.20 -2.78 -8.02
C PRO A 372 16.41 -1.84 -9.23
N ASP A 373 15.86 -2.19 -10.40
CA ASP A 373 15.99 -1.39 -11.63
C ASP A 373 15.38 0.02 -11.42
N PRO A 374 16.14 1.11 -11.61
CA PRO A 374 15.67 2.46 -11.32
C PRO A 374 14.63 3.00 -12.31
N ASP A 375 14.55 2.45 -13.53
CA ASP A 375 13.58 2.87 -14.54
C ASP A 375 12.87 1.67 -15.16
N PRO A 376 11.81 1.17 -14.52
CA PRO A 376 11.12 -0.02 -14.99
C PRO A 376 10.19 0.27 -16.20
N THR A 377 10.13 1.52 -16.67
CA THR A 377 9.19 1.94 -17.71
C THR A 377 9.67 1.62 -19.13
N THR A 378 10.94 1.27 -19.27
CA THR A 378 11.53 0.94 -20.56
C THR A 378 11.47 -0.57 -20.84
N PRO A 379 11.33 -0.98 -22.11
CA PRO A 379 11.40 -2.40 -22.47
C PRO A 379 12.80 -3.02 -22.34
N GLU A 380 13.85 -2.22 -22.16
CA GLU A 380 15.26 -2.61 -22.20
C GLU A 380 15.95 -2.06 -20.97
N HIS A 381 16.72 -2.89 -20.27
CA HIS A 381 17.41 -2.44 -19.07
C HIS A 381 18.57 -1.50 -19.44
N GLU A 382 18.54 -0.26 -18.93
CA GLU A 382 19.40 0.87 -19.31
C GLU A 382 20.88 0.57 -19.12
N ASN A 383 21.20 -0.22 -18.09
CA ASN A 383 22.58 -0.55 -17.75
C ASN A 383 23.17 -1.64 -18.67
N ILE A 384 22.33 -2.42 -19.34
CA ILE A 384 22.80 -3.53 -20.17
C ILE A 384 23.15 -3.03 -21.58
N LYS A 385 24.45 -3.06 -21.87
CA LYS A 385 25.00 -2.73 -23.19
C LYS A 385 24.50 -3.70 -24.27
N PRO A 386 24.36 -3.24 -25.53
CA PRO A 386 24.02 -4.13 -26.64
C PRO A 386 25.15 -5.13 -26.93
N PRO A 387 24.85 -6.29 -27.55
CA PRO A 387 25.89 -7.21 -28.01
C PRO A 387 26.70 -6.59 -29.16
N SER A 388 27.96 -7.02 -29.33
CA SER A 388 28.76 -6.64 -30.50
C SER A 388 29.05 -7.84 -31.40
N ILE A 389 28.87 -7.67 -32.71
CA ILE A 389 28.94 -8.76 -33.69
C ILE A 389 30.19 -8.62 -34.55
N GLN A 390 31.00 -9.67 -34.63
CA GLN A 390 32.16 -9.75 -35.49
C GLN A 390 32.01 -10.90 -36.50
N CYS A 391 32.15 -10.61 -37.80
CA CYS A 391 32.14 -11.61 -38.87
C CYS A 391 33.37 -11.44 -39.78
N GLY A 392 34.31 -12.39 -39.72
CA GLY A 392 35.57 -12.32 -40.46
C GLY A 392 36.31 -11.01 -40.24
N THR A 393 36.64 -10.32 -41.32
CA THR A 393 37.34 -9.01 -41.35
C THR A 393 36.40 -7.80 -41.44
N SER A 394 35.08 -8.01 -41.37
CA SER A 394 34.13 -6.91 -41.44
C SER A 394 34.24 -6.00 -40.21
N PRO A 395 33.91 -4.71 -40.34
CA PRO A 395 33.73 -3.84 -39.18
C PRO A 395 32.73 -4.45 -38.18
N VAL A 396 32.90 -4.16 -36.90
CA VAL A 396 31.98 -4.61 -35.84
C VAL A 396 30.56 -4.14 -36.18
N ASN A 397 29.58 -5.03 -35.98
CA ASN A 397 28.16 -4.85 -36.30
C ASN A 397 27.88 -4.67 -37.80
N THR A 398 28.77 -5.16 -38.66
CA THR A 398 28.56 -5.22 -40.11
C THR A 398 29.00 -6.57 -40.65
N ILE A 399 28.29 -7.07 -41.65
CA ILE A 399 28.71 -8.22 -42.46
C ILE A 399 28.80 -7.74 -43.90
N ASN A 400 30.03 -7.53 -44.38
CA ASN A 400 30.27 -7.11 -45.75
C ASN A 400 30.11 -8.29 -46.71
N PRO A 401 29.87 -8.02 -48.00
CA PRO A 401 29.67 -9.07 -49.01
C PRO A 401 30.77 -10.15 -49.04
N GLY A 402 32.04 -9.78 -48.79
CA GLY A 402 33.16 -10.73 -48.78
C GLY A 402 33.22 -11.69 -47.59
N ASN A 403 32.53 -11.37 -46.48
CA ASN A 403 32.40 -12.25 -45.31
C ASN A 403 31.01 -12.90 -45.23
N TYR A 404 30.10 -12.57 -46.14
CA TYR A 404 28.82 -13.25 -46.27
C TYR A 404 29.04 -14.73 -46.60
N GLY A 405 28.39 -15.62 -45.84
CA GLY A 405 28.64 -17.06 -45.87
C GLY A 405 29.46 -17.60 -44.70
N GLN A 406 30.07 -16.72 -43.89
CA GLN A 406 30.85 -17.11 -42.71
C GLN A 406 30.01 -17.02 -41.43
N ASN A 407 30.35 -17.85 -40.44
CA ASN A 407 29.81 -17.70 -39.08
C ASN A 407 30.29 -16.38 -38.47
N ALA A 408 29.46 -15.77 -37.63
CA ALA A 408 29.84 -14.62 -36.83
C ALA A 408 30.01 -15.03 -35.36
N THR A 409 30.56 -14.12 -34.56
CA THR A 409 30.63 -14.25 -33.10
C THR A 409 29.97 -13.02 -32.48
N ALA A 410 28.99 -13.25 -31.62
CA ALA A 410 28.42 -12.22 -30.76
C ALA A 410 29.20 -12.16 -29.45
N THR A 411 29.63 -10.98 -29.06
CA THR A 411 30.26 -10.71 -27.77
C THR A 411 29.26 -10.02 -26.86
N ILE A 412 28.91 -10.70 -25.78
CA ILE A 412 28.08 -10.16 -24.72
C ILE A 412 29.01 -9.54 -23.67
N PRO A 413 28.95 -8.22 -23.43
CA PRO A 413 29.85 -7.54 -22.51
C PRO A 413 29.58 -7.98 -21.07
N ARG A 414 30.63 -8.28 -20.31
CA ARG A 414 30.54 -8.66 -18.89
C ARG A 414 29.99 -7.55 -18.00
N VAL A 415 30.32 -6.31 -18.34
CA VAL A 415 29.99 -5.15 -17.51
C VAL A 415 29.00 -4.22 -18.22
N GLY A 416 28.13 -3.62 -17.42
CA GLY A 416 27.13 -2.65 -17.87
C GLY A 416 27.73 -1.28 -18.17
N GLU A 417 26.86 -0.30 -18.37
CA GLU A 417 27.21 1.13 -18.49
C GLU A 417 27.88 1.66 -17.21
N ASP A 418 27.46 1.15 -16.05
CA ASP A 418 27.98 1.48 -14.73
C ASP A 418 29.31 0.78 -14.37
N LEU A 419 29.86 -0.02 -15.29
CA LEU A 419 31.07 -0.83 -15.12
C LEU A 419 30.97 -1.98 -14.11
N ASN A 420 29.76 -2.30 -13.61
CA ASN A 420 29.52 -3.46 -12.76
C ASN A 420 29.12 -4.69 -13.59
N VAL A 421 29.32 -5.88 -13.01
CA VAL A 421 28.99 -7.15 -13.66
C VAL A 421 27.48 -7.29 -13.77
N ILE A 422 26.98 -7.60 -14.98
CA ILE A 422 25.53 -7.66 -15.26
C ILE A 422 24.90 -9.02 -14.93
N TRP A 423 25.69 -10.01 -14.54
CA TRP A 423 25.23 -11.38 -14.27
C TRP A 423 25.90 -12.01 -13.05
N THR A 424 25.31 -13.10 -12.59
CA THR A 424 25.84 -13.98 -11.56
C THR A 424 25.89 -15.42 -12.04
N ILE A 425 26.70 -16.28 -11.40
CA ILE A 425 26.72 -17.71 -11.69
C ILE A 425 25.31 -18.29 -11.55
N GLY A 426 24.86 -19.02 -12.57
CA GLY A 426 23.52 -19.59 -12.68
C GLY A 426 22.57 -18.79 -13.59
N ASP A 427 22.87 -17.54 -13.90
CA ASP A 427 22.09 -16.75 -14.86
C ASP A 427 22.14 -17.39 -16.25
N VAL A 428 21.08 -17.22 -17.03
CA VAL A 428 20.95 -17.79 -18.38
C VAL A 428 20.85 -16.65 -19.40
N ILE A 429 21.70 -16.69 -20.42
CA ILE A 429 21.77 -15.68 -21.49
C ILE A 429 21.23 -16.28 -22.79
N GLN A 430 20.23 -15.64 -23.38
CA GLN A 430 19.65 -16.04 -24.66
C GLN A 430 19.85 -14.92 -25.68
N LEU A 431 20.53 -15.20 -26.78
CA LEU A 431 20.74 -14.25 -27.88
C LEU A 431 19.60 -14.38 -28.91
N TYR A 432 19.15 -13.26 -29.45
CA TYR A 432 18.12 -13.16 -30.48
C TYR A 432 18.72 -12.45 -31.70
N TRP A 433 18.55 -13.05 -32.88
CA TRP A 433 19.01 -12.50 -34.16
C TRP A 433 17.83 -12.30 -35.10
N GLY A 434 17.34 -11.06 -35.21
CA GLY A 434 16.08 -10.77 -35.89
C GLY A 434 14.93 -11.52 -35.22
N THR A 435 14.30 -12.43 -35.96
CA THR A 435 13.26 -13.34 -35.45
C THR A 435 13.78 -14.72 -35.04
N VAL A 436 15.07 -15.01 -35.24
CA VAL A 436 15.68 -16.30 -34.88
C VAL A 436 16.13 -16.31 -33.42
N SER A 437 15.74 -17.35 -32.70
CA SER A 437 16.13 -17.63 -31.32
C SER A 437 16.33 -19.14 -31.14
N LEU A 438 15.75 -19.76 -30.10
CA LEU A 438 15.81 -21.22 -29.92
C LEU A 438 15.08 -21.95 -31.06
N PRO A 439 15.56 -23.13 -31.49
CA PRO A 439 16.79 -23.82 -31.04
C PRO A 439 18.08 -23.38 -31.76
N GLU A 440 18.01 -22.61 -32.84
CA GLU A 440 19.17 -22.26 -33.68
C GLU A 440 20.20 -21.39 -32.95
N MET A 441 19.73 -20.59 -31.99
CA MET A 441 20.53 -19.85 -31.03
C MET A 441 20.30 -20.42 -29.64
N PRO A 442 21.14 -21.36 -29.14
CA PRO A 442 21.00 -21.91 -27.80
C PRO A 442 21.38 -20.87 -26.74
N PHE A 443 20.77 -20.97 -25.56
CA PHE A 443 21.16 -20.17 -24.41
C PHE A 443 22.52 -20.61 -23.85
N VAL A 444 23.18 -19.70 -23.14
CA VAL A 444 24.42 -19.93 -22.41
C VAL A 444 24.17 -19.71 -20.93
N THR A 445 24.49 -20.70 -20.09
CA THR A 445 24.48 -20.53 -18.64
C THR A 445 25.79 -19.90 -18.18
N VAL A 446 25.69 -18.91 -17.30
CA VAL A 446 26.83 -18.33 -16.60
C VAL A 446 27.31 -19.33 -15.55
N THR A 447 28.57 -19.71 -15.65
CA THR A 447 29.24 -20.73 -14.82
C THR A 447 30.55 -20.15 -14.31
N ALA A 448 31.12 -20.75 -13.26
CA ALA A 448 32.40 -20.28 -12.72
C ALA A 448 33.52 -20.14 -13.80
N PRO A 449 33.62 -21.00 -14.82
CA PRO A 449 34.61 -20.83 -15.89
C PRO A 449 34.41 -19.62 -16.82
N ASN A 450 33.18 -19.14 -17.04
CA ASN A 450 32.90 -18.09 -18.04
C ASN A 450 32.45 -16.75 -17.41
N GLU A 451 32.11 -16.69 -16.12
CA GLU A 451 31.64 -15.48 -15.45
C GLU A 451 32.68 -14.33 -15.51
N GLY A 452 33.97 -14.65 -15.45
CA GLY A 452 35.06 -13.68 -15.34
C GLY A 452 35.42 -12.95 -16.64
N SER A 453 34.70 -13.13 -17.74
CA SER A 453 35.00 -12.54 -19.05
C SER A 453 33.75 -12.25 -19.87
N ASN A 454 33.89 -11.54 -20.98
CA ASN A 454 32.79 -11.40 -21.95
C ASN A 454 32.37 -12.78 -22.47
N ILE A 455 31.07 -12.97 -22.69
CA ILE A 455 30.55 -14.24 -23.20
C ILE A 455 30.51 -14.19 -24.71
N LEU A 456 31.14 -15.18 -25.35
CA LEU A 456 31.21 -15.31 -26.80
C LEU A 456 30.19 -16.35 -27.26
N ILE A 457 29.22 -15.93 -28.07
CA ILE A 457 28.17 -16.79 -28.62
C ILE A 457 28.40 -16.92 -30.13
N PRO A 458 28.73 -18.13 -30.65
CA PRO A 458 28.81 -18.36 -32.08
C PRO A 458 27.44 -18.15 -32.74
N VAL A 459 27.42 -17.44 -33.86
CA VAL A 459 26.22 -17.18 -34.69
C VAL A 459 26.41 -17.92 -36.02
N PRO A 460 25.77 -19.09 -36.21
CA PRO A 460 25.93 -19.90 -37.42
C PRO A 460 25.39 -19.20 -38.67
N PHE A 461 26.12 -19.24 -39.78
CA PHE A 461 25.65 -18.63 -41.03
C PHE A 461 24.37 -19.31 -41.52
N VAL A 462 24.40 -20.62 -41.79
CA VAL A 462 23.31 -21.32 -42.49
C VAL A 462 21.98 -21.24 -41.71
N ALA A 463 22.02 -21.46 -40.40
CA ALA A 463 20.82 -21.54 -39.58
C ALA A 463 20.28 -20.17 -39.12
N VAL A 464 21.12 -19.12 -39.13
CA VAL A 464 20.78 -17.83 -38.50
C VAL A 464 20.95 -16.66 -39.45
N ILE A 465 22.19 -16.36 -39.85
CA ILE A 465 22.50 -15.19 -40.68
C ILE A 465 21.87 -15.33 -42.08
N GLY A 466 22.14 -16.44 -42.75
CA GLY A 466 21.61 -16.75 -44.07
C GLY A 466 20.11 -17.05 -44.08
N ALA A 467 19.55 -17.51 -42.96
CA ALA A 467 18.12 -17.75 -42.82
C ALA A 467 17.30 -16.45 -42.75
N ILE A 468 17.81 -15.43 -42.04
CA ILE A 468 17.20 -14.08 -42.02
C ILE A 468 17.49 -13.30 -43.30
N GLY A 469 18.72 -13.41 -43.83
CA GLY A 469 19.11 -12.77 -45.09
C GLY A 469 19.88 -11.45 -44.89
N VAL A 470 19.67 -10.50 -45.80
CA VAL A 470 20.39 -9.22 -45.88
C VAL A 470 19.55 -8.05 -45.33
N GLY A 471 20.20 -6.94 -45.03
CA GLY A 471 19.58 -5.72 -44.49
C GLY A 471 20.03 -5.43 -43.06
N ASP A 472 19.32 -4.51 -42.42
CA ASP A 472 19.55 -4.15 -41.02
C ASP A 472 18.78 -5.10 -40.10
N ILE A 473 19.52 -5.89 -39.32
CA ILE A 473 18.97 -6.92 -38.45
C ILE A 473 19.14 -6.51 -36.99
N ASN A 474 18.04 -6.51 -36.23
CA ASN A 474 18.07 -6.25 -34.79
C ASN A 474 18.57 -7.47 -34.03
N VAL A 475 19.58 -7.27 -33.18
CA VAL A 475 20.22 -8.30 -32.37
C VAL A 475 20.25 -7.82 -30.92
N TYR A 476 19.76 -8.64 -30.00
CA TYR A 476 19.75 -8.34 -28.56
C TYR A 476 19.81 -9.65 -27.78
N PHE A 477 20.09 -9.58 -26.48
CA PHE A 477 20.03 -10.75 -25.61
C PHE A 477 19.15 -10.49 -24.40
N THR A 478 18.66 -11.56 -23.79
CA THR A 478 18.04 -11.51 -22.48
C THR A 478 18.92 -12.20 -21.46
N VAL A 479 18.85 -11.75 -20.21
CA VAL A 479 19.46 -12.42 -19.07
C VAL A 479 18.35 -12.83 -18.11
N THR A 480 18.29 -14.10 -17.78
CA THR A 480 17.31 -14.67 -16.85
C THR A 480 18.02 -15.08 -15.56
N ARG A 481 17.58 -14.54 -14.43
CA ARG A 481 18.05 -14.92 -13.10
C ARG A 481 16.98 -15.72 -12.37
N LYS A 482 17.43 -16.78 -11.70
CA LYS A 482 16.61 -17.57 -10.79
C LYS A 482 16.73 -17.00 -9.38
N LEU A 483 15.60 -16.60 -8.78
CA LEU A 483 15.54 -16.02 -7.43
C LEU A 483 15.34 -17.11 -6.37
N ASP A 484 14.47 -18.08 -6.66
CA ASP A 484 14.25 -19.28 -5.85
C ASP A 484 13.90 -20.49 -6.74
N ALA A 485 13.32 -21.56 -6.19
CA ALA A 485 13.01 -22.77 -6.94
C ALA A 485 12.05 -22.56 -8.12
N THR A 486 11.12 -21.61 -8.00
CA THR A 486 9.96 -21.39 -8.90
C THR A 486 10.00 -20.04 -9.61
N ASN A 487 10.66 -19.04 -9.03
CA ASN A 487 10.61 -17.65 -9.47
C ASN A 487 11.86 -17.23 -10.23
N THR A 488 11.65 -16.57 -11.37
CA THR A 488 12.71 -16.07 -12.26
C THR A 488 12.40 -14.67 -12.76
N VAL A 489 13.43 -13.85 -12.93
CA VAL A 489 13.33 -12.52 -13.55
C VAL A 489 14.15 -12.51 -14.83
N THR A 490 13.61 -11.93 -15.90
CA THR A 490 14.28 -11.82 -17.19
C THR A 490 14.32 -10.37 -17.63
N VAL A 491 15.51 -9.87 -17.94
CA VAL A 491 15.73 -8.51 -18.46
C VAL A 491 16.28 -8.57 -19.88
N LYS A 492 16.01 -7.52 -20.67
CA LYS A 492 16.43 -7.41 -22.07
C LYS A 492 17.56 -6.38 -22.21
N SER A 493 18.58 -6.70 -23.02
CA SER A 493 19.62 -5.75 -23.40
C SER A 493 19.10 -4.68 -24.35
N LYS A 494 19.87 -3.58 -24.49
CA LYS A 494 19.74 -2.70 -25.64
C LYS A 494 19.85 -3.46 -26.97
N VAL A 495 19.16 -2.98 -28.00
CA VAL A 495 19.22 -3.58 -29.35
C VAL A 495 20.43 -3.07 -30.13
N GLN A 496 21.19 -4.01 -30.71
CA GLN A 496 22.22 -3.75 -31.71
C GLN A 496 21.63 -3.94 -33.12
N VAL A 497 21.75 -2.93 -33.99
CA VAL A 497 21.48 -3.10 -35.42
C VAL A 497 22.73 -3.63 -36.12
N VAL A 498 22.60 -4.73 -36.86
CA VAL A 498 23.68 -5.33 -37.65
C VAL A 498 23.36 -5.21 -39.12
N THR A 499 24.20 -4.52 -39.87
CA THR A 499 24.01 -4.37 -41.31
C THR A 499 24.63 -5.55 -42.05
N VAL A 500 23.80 -6.34 -42.73
CA VAL A 500 24.21 -7.55 -43.47
C VAL A 500 24.07 -7.30 -44.97
N ALA A 501 25.16 -7.47 -45.71
CA ALA A 501 25.19 -7.38 -47.16
C ALA A 501 25.74 -8.69 -47.75
N SER A 502 25.16 -9.12 -48.87
CA SER A 502 25.53 -10.39 -49.51
C SER A 502 26.49 -10.22 -50.67
N SER A 503 27.24 -11.29 -50.98
CA SER A 503 28.03 -11.36 -52.22
C SER A 503 27.18 -11.18 -53.48
N ALA A 504 25.91 -11.58 -53.44
CA ALA A 504 24.95 -11.40 -54.53
C ALA A 504 24.57 -9.93 -54.80
N GLU A 505 25.03 -8.97 -53.98
CA GLU A 505 24.88 -7.54 -54.24
C GLU A 505 26.10 -6.90 -54.92
N LEU A 506 27.21 -7.63 -55.04
CA LEU A 506 28.39 -7.19 -55.78
C LEU A 506 28.18 -7.37 -57.30
N PRO A 507 28.91 -6.62 -58.15
CA PRO A 507 28.90 -6.83 -59.59
C PRO A 507 29.17 -8.29 -59.96
N GLY A 508 28.32 -8.91 -60.78
CA GLY A 508 28.43 -10.32 -61.16
C GLY A 508 28.24 -11.31 -60.00
N ASP A 509 27.41 -10.96 -59.02
CA ASP A 509 27.10 -11.74 -57.82
C ASP A 509 28.35 -12.12 -56.97
N GLY A 510 29.40 -11.31 -57.09
CA GLY A 510 30.69 -11.51 -56.43
C GLY A 510 31.56 -12.60 -57.08
N ALA A 511 31.10 -13.25 -58.15
CA ALA A 511 31.92 -14.17 -58.93
C ALA A 511 32.95 -13.42 -59.77
N PRO A 512 34.17 -13.97 -60.01
CA PRO A 512 35.15 -13.33 -60.88
C PRO A 512 34.56 -13.01 -62.25
N LEU A 513 34.68 -11.74 -62.69
CA LEU A 513 34.12 -11.30 -63.97
C LEU A 513 34.90 -11.92 -65.13
N ALA A 514 34.26 -12.05 -66.30
CA ALA A 514 34.85 -12.67 -67.47
C ALA A 514 36.15 -11.98 -67.91
N ARG A 515 37.06 -12.69 -68.58
CA ARG A 515 38.26 -12.05 -69.17
C ARG A 515 37.86 -10.98 -70.18
N GLY A 516 38.61 -9.88 -70.25
CA GLY A 516 38.47 -8.92 -71.34
C GLY A 516 38.69 -9.57 -72.72
N ILE A 517 38.05 -9.01 -73.74
CA ILE A 517 38.05 -9.54 -75.10
C ILE A 517 38.87 -8.61 -75.98
N PHE A 518 39.70 -9.17 -76.86
CA PHE A 518 40.39 -8.45 -77.92
C PHE A 518 39.76 -8.89 -79.25
N PRO A 519 38.80 -8.14 -79.81
CA PRO A 519 37.98 -8.61 -80.94
C PRO A 519 38.80 -8.95 -82.19
N GLU A 520 39.94 -8.30 -82.36
CA GLU A 520 40.83 -8.44 -83.52
C GLU A 520 41.93 -9.50 -83.31
N ALA A 521 41.97 -10.14 -82.14
CA ALA A 521 42.90 -11.24 -81.90
C ALA A 521 42.49 -12.45 -82.73
N ASN A 522 43.45 -13.05 -83.43
CA ASN A 522 43.18 -14.26 -84.20
C ASN A 522 42.96 -15.49 -83.30
N ALA A 523 42.71 -16.66 -83.90
CA ALA A 523 42.50 -17.91 -83.17
C ALA A 523 43.68 -18.33 -82.26
N SER A 524 44.88 -17.82 -82.52
CA SER A 524 46.08 -18.03 -81.67
C SER A 524 46.23 -16.97 -80.57
N ASN A 525 45.21 -16.12 -80.35
CA ASN A 525 45.22 -15.02 -79.38
C ASN A 525 46.33 -13.98 -79.64
N ILE A 526 46.56 -13.68 -80.92
CA ILE A 526 47.56 -12.72 -81.38
C ILE A 526 46.88 -11.56 -82.11
N ILE A 527 47.17 -10.32 -81.70
CA ILE A 527 46.96 -9.12 -82.50
C ILE A 527 48.12 -9.01 -83.49
N THR A 528 47.83 -9.27 -84.76
CA THR A 528 48.82 -9.15 -85.83
C THR A 528 48.96 -7.71 -86.26
N ARG A 529 50.09 -7.37 -86.89
CA ARG A 529 50.31 -6.05 -87.49
C ARG A 529 49.15 -5.61 -88.38
N ALA A 530 48.64 -6.50 -89.24
CA ALA A 530 47.53 -6.18 -90.15
C ALA A 530 46.27 -5.73 -89.39
N ALA A 531 45.99 -6.34 -88.25
CA ALA A 531 44.88 -5.98 -87.38
C ALA A 531 45.16 -4.69 -86.58
N GLY A 532 46.36 -4.56 -86.02
CA GLY A 532 46.72 -3.44 -85.14
C GLY A 532 47.22 -2.17 -85.83
N LEU A 533 47.45 -2.14 -87.15
CA LEU A 533 48.08 -1.00 -87.86
C LEU A 533 47.36 0.34 -87.65
N ASN A 534 46.04 0.32 -87.43
CA ASN A 534 45.22 1.50 -87.17
C ASN A 534 44.90 1.69 -85.67
N GLY A 535 45.63 0.98 -84.79
CA GLY A 535 45.19 0.72 -83.42
C GLY A 535 44.38 -0.57 -83.33
N THR A 536 44.04 -0.96 -82.11
CA THR A 536 43.11 -2.07 -81.81
C THR A 536 42.19 -1.65 -80.68
N THR A 537 41.32 -2.55 -80.22
CA THR A 537 40.48 -2.32 -79.04
C THR A 537 40.53 -3.52 -78.09
N PHE A 538 40.25 -3.27 -76.82
CA PHE A 538 39.75 -4.31 -75.94
C PHE A 538 38.36 -3.95 -75.45
N ARG A 539 37.56 -4.99 -75.19
CA ARG A 539 36.20 -4.90 -74.67
C ARG A 539 36.15 -5.55 -73.30
N ILE A 540 35.53 -4.84 -72.36
CA ILE A 540 35.11 -5.41 -71.08
C ILE A 540 33.63 -5.74 -71.20
N THR A 541 33.30 -7.02 -71.06
CA THR A 541 31.91 -7.50 -71.17
C THR A 541 31.09 -7.00 -69.99
N LEU A 542 29.97 -6.34 -70.29
CA LEU A 542 28.97 -5.90 -69.31
C LEU A 542 27.69 -6.74 -69.39
N SER A 543 27.45 -7.36 -70.55
CA SER A 543 26.31 -8.25 -70.76
C SER A 543 26.37 -9.45 -69.81
N GLY A 544 25.27 -9.70 -69.10
CA GLY A 544 25.16 -10.79 -68.14
C GLY A 544 25.85 -10.54 -66.79
N VAL A 545 26.45 -9.37 -66.58
CA VAL A 545 26.95 -8.96 -65.25
C VAL A 545 25.76 -8.38 -64.48
N SER A 546 25.41 -9.00 -63.36
CA SER A 546 24.38 -8.50 -62.43
C SER A 546 24.89 -7.32 -61.59
N ASN A 547 23.97 -6.55 -60.98
CA ASN A 547 24.25 -5.47 -60.02
C ASN A 547 25.11 -4.31 -60.54
N ILE A 548 25.01 -4.03 -61.84
CA ILE A 548 25.66 -2.89 -62.51
C ILE A 548 24.65 -1.98 -63.19
N ASP A 549 23.39 -1.97 -62.73
CA ASP A 549 22.40 -0.99 -63.18
C ASP A 549 22.76 0.42 -62.66
N ILE A 550 22.35 1.47 -63.39
CA ILE A 550 22.74 2.85 -63.09
C ILE A 550 22.33 3.29 -61.68
N GLY A 551 21.26 2.72 -61.11
CA GLY A 551 20.82 3.01 -59.75
C GLY A 551 21.83 2.61 -58.68
N ARG A 552 22.71 1.65 -58.97
CA ARG A 552 23.79 1.18 -58.10
C ARG A 552 25.10 1.95 -58.25
N SER A 553 25.09 3.07 -59.00
CA SER A 553 26.27 3.90 -59.29
C SER A 553 27.51 3.11 -59.74
N PRO A 554 27.39 2.29 -60.80
CA PRO A 554 28.44 1.39 -61.23
C PRO A 554 29.60 2.13 -61.90
N VAL A 555 30.82 1.74 -61.54
CA VAL A 555 32.07 2.25 -62.11
C VAL A 555 33.02 1.12 -62.49
N LEU A 556 33.84 1.36 -63.51
CA LEU A 556 34.79 0.40 -64.06
C LEU A 556 36.21 0.98 -63.97
N SER A 557 37.14 0.20 -63.42
CA SER A 557 38.58 0.50 -63.50
C SER A 557 39.27 -0.54 -64.38
N TYR A 558 40.28 -0.12 -65.14
CA TYR A 558 41.10 -1.03 -65.93
C TYR A 558 42.56 -0.59 -65.98
N ASN A 559 43.43 -1.57 -66.21
CA ASN A 559 44.86 -1.40 -66.38
C ASN A 559 45.35 -2.37 -67.47
N PHE A 560 45.64 -1.81 -68.65
CA PHE A 560 46.28 -2.49 -69.75
C PHE A 560 47.78 -2.15 -69.76
N VAL A 561 48.65 -3.15 -69.92
CA VAL A 561 50.09 -2.92 -70.09
C VAL A 561 50.74 -4.05 -70.90
N GLY A 562 51.60 -3.69 -71.84
CA GLY A 562 52.50 -4.63 -72.51
C GLY A 562 53.51 -5.22 -71.52
N VAL A 563 53.97 -6.44 -71.74
CA VAL A 563 54.98 -7.12 -70.91
C VAL A 563 56.06 -7.70 -71.80
N SER A 564 57.32 -7.68 -71.38
CA SER A 564 58.48 -8.11 -72.18
C SER A 564 58.62 -9.64 -72.23
N SER A 565 57.62 -10.33 -72.79
CA SER A 565 57.52 -11.79 -72.77
C SER A 565 58.32 -12.54 -73.85
N VAL A 566 58.95 -11.84 -74.80
CA VAL A 566 59.85 -12.41 -75.83
C VAL A 566 59.23 -13.63 -76.56
N ASP A 567 58.08 -13.43 -77.21
CA ASP A 567 57.29 -14.49 -77.86
C ASP A 567 56.76 -15.61 -76.94
N ALA A 568 56.93 -15.53 -75.62
CA ALA A 568 56.33 -16.46 -74.67
C ALA A 568 54.95 -15.97 -74.18
N THR A 569 54.17 -16.91 -73.63
CA THR A 569 52.93 -16.61 -72.90
C THR A 569 53.29 -16.46 -71.43
N ASP A 570 53.87 -15.32 -71.09
CA ASP A 570 54.33 -15.02 -69.73
C ASP A 570 53.69 -13.70 -69.25
N PRO A 571 52.57 -13.78 -68.51
CA PRO A 571 51.92 -12.59 -67.95
C PRO A 571 52.70 -11.97 -66.78
N ALA A 572 53.71 -12.66 -66.23
CA ALA A 572 54.55 -12.16 -65.13
C ALA A 572 55.82 -11.44 -65.61
N ALA A 573 56.05 -11.39 -66.93
CA ALA A 573 57.19 -10.69 -67.52
C ALA A 573 57.16 -9.17 -67.18
N PRO A 574 58.34 -8.49 -67.12
CA PRO A 574 58.40 -7.08 -66.75
C PRO A 574 57.53 -6.19 -67.65
N PRO A 575 56.80 -5.21 -67.07
CA PRO A 575 55.93 -4.34 -67.83
C PRO A 575 56.71 -3.38 -68.74
N ILE A 576 56.16 -3.13 -69.92
CA ILE A 576 56.60 -2.11 -70.87
C ILE A 576 55.78 -0.85 -70.56
N GLU A 577 56.22 -0.07 -69.57
CA GLU A 577 55.44 1.05 -69.01
C GLU A 577 54.95 2.07 -70.05
N ALA A 578 55.73 2.31 -71.10
CA ALA A 578 55.36 3.23 -72.17
C ALA A 578 54.11 2.78 -72.97
N SER A 579 53.70 1.52 -72.85
CA SER A 579 52.49 0.97 -73.46
C SER A 579 51.26 0.97 -72.53
N ARG A 580 51.41 1.42 -71.27
CA ARG A 580 50.37 1.33 -70.26
C ARG A 580 49.21 2.28 -70.56
N LEU A 581 47.99 1.76 -70.45
CA LEU A 581 46.76 2.53 -70.46
C LEU A 581 45.92 2.14 -69.26
N LYS A 582 45.60 3.09 -68.38
CA LYS A 582 44.80 2.85 -67.19
C LYS A 582 43.72 3.90 -67.01
N SER A 583 42.63 3.52 -66.37
CA SER A 583 41.60 4.43 -65.90
C SER A 583 40.99 3.89 -64.63
N ASP A 584 40.64 4.80 -63.73
CA ASP A 584 40.01 4.51 -62.45
C ASP A 584 38.60 5.08 -62.45
N ASP A 585 37.64 4.27 -61.99
CA ASP A 585 36.26 4.64 -61.75
C ASP A 585 35.53 5.31 -62.93
N VAL A 586 35.69 4.75 -64.13
CA VAL A 586 34.91 5.13 -65.32
C VAL A 586 33.44 4.80 -65.07
N LEU A 587 32.59 5.83 -65.07
CA LEU A 587 31.15 5.66 -64.93
C LEU A 587 30.59 4.75 -66.03
N ILE A 588 29.94 3.66 -65.65
CA ILE A 588 29.20 2.82 -66.58
C ILE A 588 27.89 3.55 -66.92
N THR A 589 27.67 3.82 -68.21
CA THR A 589 26.49 4.55 -68.69
C THR A 589 25.43 3.61 -69.25
N GLN A 590 24.19 4.08 -69.37
CA GLN A 590 23.09 3.31 -69.96
C GLN A 590 23.40 2.85 -71.40
N ALA A 591 24.13 3.67 -72.17
CA ALA A 591 24.54 3.33 -73.53
C ALA A 591 25.53 2.14 -73.55
N MET A 592 26.45 2.07 -72.58
CA MET A 592 27.41 0.95 -72.45
C MET A 592 26.70 -0.34 -72.04
N LEU A 593 25.74 -0.25 -71.11
CA LEU A 593 24.91 -1.40 -70.71
C LEU A 593 24.10 -1.93 -71.91
N ALA A 594 23.51 -1.04 -72.71
CA ALA A 594 22.75 -1.42 -73.91
C ALA A 594 23.64 -2.07 -74.99
N ALA A 595 24.89 -1.62 -75.14
CA ALA A 595 25.87 -2.24 -76.03
C ALA A 595 26.36 -3.60 -75.50
N GLY A 596 26.25 -3.85 -74.19
CA GLY A 596 26.70 -5.07 -73.53
C GLY A 596 28.21 -5.15 -73.30
N TYR A 597 28.95 -4.08 -73.59
CA TYR A 597 30.39 -3.98 -73.34
C TYR A 597 30.85 -2.53 -73.22
N TYR A 598 31.97 -2.33 -72.54
CA TYR A 598 32.76 -1.09 -72.60
C TYR A 598 33.99 -1.31 -73.49
N GLU A 599 34.15 -0.50 -74.53
CA GLU A 599 35.24 -0.61 -75.50
C GLU A 599 36.26 0.49 -75.25
N VAL A 600 37.54 0.10 -75.17
CA VAL A 600 38.66 1.02 -75.01
C VAL A 600 39.54 0.93 -76.24
N ALA A 601 39.75 2.09 -76.86
CA ALA A 601 40.68 2.21 -77.99
C ALA A 601 42.13 2.14 -77.51
N LEU A 602 42.90 1.25 -78.15
CA LEU A 602 44.34 1.14 -77.99
C LEU A 602 45.00 1.73 -79.25
N PRO A 603 45.45 3.00 -79.22
CA PRO A 603 46.08 3.62 -80.39
C PRO A 603 47.35 2.89 -80.79
N TYR A 604 47.66 2.92 -82.09
CA TYR A 604 48.85 2.29 -82.66
C TYR A 604 50.14 2.69 -81.92
N SER A 605 50.24 3.95 -81.49
CA SER A 605 51.39 4.48 -80.75
C SER A 605 51.69 3.74 -79.44
N LEU A 606 50.70 3.12 -78.80
CA LEU A 606 50.89 2.32 -77.58
C LEU A 606 51.21 0.87 -77.90
N ILE A 607 50.44 0.25 -78.81
CA ILE A 607 50.55 -1.19 -79.09
C ILE A 607 51.79 -1.54 -79.92
N TYR A 608 52.30 -0.58 -80.71
CA TYR A 608 53.53 -0.74 -81.47
C TYR A 608 54.75 -0.98 -80.55
N LEU A 609 54.77 -0.38 -79.35
CA LEU A 609 55.85 -0.54 -78.36
C LEU A 609 55.94 -1.96 -77.80
N ILE A 610 54.85 -2.71 -77.87
CA ILE A 610 54.79 -4.12 -77.44
C ILE A 610 55.53 -5.01 -78.44
N CYS A 611 55.59 -4.60 -79.72
CA CYS A 611 56.30 -5.27 -80.80
C CYS A 611 55.93 -6.76 -80.94
N ARG A 612 56.78 -7.66 -80.45
CA ARG A 612 56.63 -9.13 -80.51
C ARG A 612 56.50 -9.74 -79.11
N ASN A 613 55.80 -9.05 -78.22
CA ASN A 613 55.59 -9.46 -76.83
C ASN A 613 54.11 -9.59 -76.46
N GLY A 614 53.83 -9.93 -75.20
CA GLY A 614 52.49 -10.01 -74.63
C GLY A 614 51.98 -8.69 -74.06
N ALA A 615 50.70 -8.68 -73.69
CA ALA A 615 50.09 -7.65 -72.87
C ALA A 615 49.10 -8.29 -71.90
N ILE A 616 48.96 -7.67 -70.73
CA ILE A 616 47.96 -8.02 -69.72
C ILE A 616 46.89 -6.93 -69.65
N LEU A 617 45.66 -7.37 -69.39
CA LEU A 617 44.53 -6.52 -69.06
C LEU A 617 43.94 -7.03 -67.73
N ASP A 618 44.03 -6.17 -66.73
CA ASP A 618 43.32 -6.30 -65.46
C ASP A 618 42.19 -5.27 -65.42
N TYR A 619 41.05 -5.64 -64.90
CA TYR A 619 39.95 -4.72 -64.70
C TYR A 619 39.07 -5.15 -63.53
N SER A 620 38.24 -4.22 -63.06
CA SER A 620 37.25 -4.48 -62.02
C SER A 620 36.05 -3.60 -62.24
N ILE A 621 34.87 -4.08 -61.82
CA ILE A 621 33.66 -3.27 -61.76
C ILE A 621 33.29 -3.12 -60.29
N SER A 622 32.91 -1.92 -59.88
CA SER A 622 32.34 -1.66 -58.55
C SER A 622 31.00 -0.97 -58.64
N ASN A 623 30.20 -1.12 -57.60
CA ASN A 623 28.95 -0.43 -57.37
C ASN A 623 28.93 0.18 -55.96
N ASP A 624 27.78 0.69 -55.52
CA ASP A 624 27.55 1.23 -54.17
C ASP A 624 27.78 0.22 -53.02
N ARG A 625 27.94 -1.08 -53.32
CA ARG A 625 28.13 -2.16 -52.33
C ARG A 625 29.54 -2.75 -52.32
N GLY A 626 30.32 -2.59 -53.39
CA GLY A 626 31.70 -3.05 -53.42
C GLY A 626 32.24 -3.29 -54.83
N ARG A 627 33.37 -4.01 -54.91
CA ARG A 627 34.12 -4.25 -56.15
C ARG A 627 34.29 -5.73 -56.44
N THR A 628 34.14 -6.09 -57.72
CA THR A 628 34.45 -7.42 -58.24
C THR A 628 35.51 -7.31 -59.33
N ASN A 629 36.55 -8.14 -59.22
CA ASN A 629 37.64 -8.17 -60.19
C ASN A 629 37.31 -9.10 -61.36
N GLY A 630 37.73 -8.71 -62.56
CA GLY A 630 37.76 -9.58 -63.72
C GLY A 630 38.96 -10.51 -63.71
N LEU A 631 38.80 -11.66 -64.37
CA LEU A 631 39.92 -12.55 -64.65
C LEU A 631 40.92 -11.85 -65.57
N GLN A 632 42.20 -11.85 -65.18
CA GLN A 632 43.27 -11.29 -66.00
C GLN A 632 43.27 -11.90 -67.41
N LYS A 633 43.39 -11.03 -68.43
CA LYS A 633 43.51 -11.42 -69.83
C LYS A 633 44.94 -11.17 -70.32
N PHE A 634 45.58 -12.21 -70.84
CA PHE A 634 46.80 -12.09 -71.63
C PHE A 634 46.49 -12.16 -73.13
N VAL A 635 47.15 -11.33 -73.94
CA VAL A 635 47.10 -11.35 -75.42
C VAL A 635 48.49 -11.10 -75.98
N ARG A 636 48.82 -11.71 -77.11
CA ARG A 636 50.11 -11.46 -77.80
C ARG A 636 49.96 -10.38 -78.86
N PHE A 637 51.00 -9.59 -79.06
CA PHE A 637 51.11 -8.63 -80.15
C PHE A 637 52.26 -9.05 -81.07
N ALA A 638 52.04 -8.92 -82.38
CA ALA A 638 53.04 -9.17 -83.41
C ALA A 638 52.99 -8.03 -84.43
N MET A 639 53.61 -6.90 -84.07
CA MET A 639 53.55 -5.62 -84.80
C MET A 639 54.73 -5.41 -85.77
N ASN A 640 55.65 -6.37 -85.85
CA ASN A 640 56.84 -6.30 -86.70
C ASN A 640 56.54 -6.48 -88.20
N GLU A 641 57.41 -5.96 -89.05
CA GLU A 641 57.41 -6.29 -90.48
C GLU A 641 58.09 -7.64 -90.74
N ALA A 642 57.83 -8.24 -91.91
CA ALA A 642 58.50 -9.45 -92.35
C ALA A 642 60.02 -9.20 -92.39
N GLY A 643 60.79 -9.92 -91.58
CA GLY A 643 62.23 -9.67 -91.37
C GLY A 643 62.62 -9.26 -89.95
N GLY A 644 61.65 -9.00 -89.06
CA GLY A 644 61.85 -9.12 -87.60
C GLY A 644 62.14 -7.84 -86.81
N SER A 645 62.14 -6.66 -87.44
CA SER A 645 62.25 -5.40 -86.69
C SER A 645 60.89 -4.73 -86.52
N CYS A 646 60.65 -4.21 -85.32
CA CYS A 646 59.74 -3.10 -85.12
C CYS A 646 60.61 -1.84 -85.16
N SER A 647 60.58 -1.10 -86.28
CA SER A 647 61.11 0.26 -86.38
C SER A 647 59.99 1.30 -86.20
N ILE A 648 60.16 2.22 -85.23
CA ILE A 648 59.14 3.25 -84.92
C ILE A 648 58.95 4.05 -86.21
N PRO A 649 57.72 4.21 -86.73
CA PRO A 649 57.52 5.14 -87.83
C PRO A 649 57.94 6.53 -87.33
N LEU A 650 58.96 7.11 -87.97
CA LEU A 650 59.28 8.53 -87.80
C LEU A 650 58.03 9.29 -88.28
N LEU A 651 57.34 9.95 -87.35
CA LEU A 651 56.25 10.88 -87.63
C LEU A 651 56.73 12.06 -88.47
#